data_AF-A0A3M1XRE5-F1
#
_entry.id   AF-A0A3M1XRE5-F1
#
_cell.length_a   1.000
_cell.length_b   1.000
_cell.length_c   1.000
_cell.angle_alpha   90.00
_cell.angle_beta   90.00
_cell.angle_gamma   90.00
#
_symmetry.space_group_name_H-M   'P 1'
#
loop_
_entity.id
_entity.type
_entity.pdbx_description
1 polymer ?
#
loop_
_entity_poly.entity_id
_entity_poly.type
_entity_poly.pdbx_seq_one_letter_code
_entity_poly.pdbx_strand_id
1 'polypeptide(L)'
;MEPDATEPDTTKNYLKTPLRVGGQTYVIGTQAGWIITPGQITGPGPDDYTPPVAVSDDNERARIYRIRRDWESLKPTDAEVIRDAAEINKVPIGQVTPEMAQAIIDQYATDWNEWPVDLGAPFYDVNNNGVYEPGLWIDLNENGQEDVGEVEEPGLAGADQVVWFVANDMNGGNTAALYGSPPIGLEIQVTMWAYNQPNGTLGQIIFKRLRLINKSGLKVDSMFISQWSDPDVGNFSDDLAGTDVERSLGFAYSGNLTDDQFKDFNLPPGAVGYDFFQGPIVPSEGDSAIFNLRKRFGYRNLPMTSFNFFAAGSTISDPPLGSYVGTVDWFKMFNGFIPTHDTDLNNLSPFVHGFGPLRGQPTKFPLDGDPFRLTGDIDGFGDNLPPGDRRIDLNSGPFTLMPGDTQEVVLAVVGGIIPQQGGTNRNAVEQMKLNDDFAQFIFDNLFQGIPAPPPAPKVTVALEANKAVLEWGSDLDAVNATEKTVKLGFKFEGYNVYQLPNRNATKEQAKLIATFDVDNTITKITARKFVPEFGDILEVPIHIGRNTGIQRFFVIDKDFINDRPLFAGTPYYFAVTAYNAADADNDGVVDENIPEPSLESALSPIEIIPQPPKPGVKFQASGGDELPVEHVSGKSDGVVKTIVVNPGAVTGHKYQVFFETEEDSTSPYFGQLVWNVMDVDANRVVLPQDQPQVSDVETHTDQPLFDGLQVRVAGPPLAIKTWDYESGTPSPLYPDYDRGRWFTGGGHGGSALFGGLFIWENFWGSSAIAPGDLVPIKVEWTPMTDFDDWDGNGEYTIGEPYRFNTDEGQNAFMYVTWGAGNYEGFFPVPFKVFDVSDPDNPRQLNVIIRDRNANLQWDLHTDPFTMTRTPEFGGDQIDIDTRFNYVFIMATDYDPTGQIYDPNQGGLDIMAKLVSADDRIEAYYAMWLDPRGSRPMLAESGTLSWVPNIINTVEDKFEFQAPAVIQSAELEKQDVEKINVFPNPYYAFNPNEPNRFDRFVTFNHLPKKVKIRIFNLAGTLVRTLEKDNDSQFLKWDLKNESGLPVASGIYFAHVEMPDLQKTKVVKVFIVQAQQILEFF
;
A
#
# COMPACT_ATOMS: atom_id res chain seq x y z
N MET A 1 -17.34 0.61 37.57
CA MET A 1 -17.60 1.06 38.95
C MET A 1 -16.29 1.59 39.52
N GLU A 2 -16.22 2.88 39.81
CA GLU A 2 -15.04 3.54 40.37
C GLU A 2 -14.85 3.20 41.86
N PRO A 3 -13.62 2.97 42.34
CA PRO A 3 -13.25 3.27 43.71
C PRO A 3 -12.62 4.66 43.76
N ASP A 4 -13.28 5.54 44.52
CA ASP A 4 -12.87 6.89 44.87
C ASP A 4 -11.47 6.90 45.51
N ALA A 5 -10.55 7.70 44.98
CA ALA A 5 -9.20 7.87 45.49
C ALA A 5 -9.23 8.81 46.71
N THR A 6 -9.65 8.30 47.86
CA THR A 6 -9.57 9.05 49.12
C THR A 6 -8.12 9.17 49.58
N GLU A 7 -7.74 10.37 50.05
CA GLU A 7 -6.44 10.68 50.68
C GLU A 7 -5.98 9.61 51.70
N PRO A 8 -4.66 9.39 51.86
CA PRO A 8 -4.14 8.40 52.79
C PRO A 8 -4.51 8.76 54.24
N ASP A 9 -5.37 7.95 54.84
CA ASP A 9 -5.68 7.98 56.26
C ASP A 9 -4.41 7.73 57.09
N THR A 10 -3.88 8.79 57.69
CA THR A 10 -2.68 8.81 58.52
C THR A 10 -2.88 8.18 59.91
N THR A 11 -4.07 7.63 60.20
CA THR A 11 -4.39 7.03 61.51
C THR A 11 -4.26 5.51 61.57
N LYS A 12 -3.94 4.82 60.46
CA LYS A 12 -3.71 3.36 60.45
C LYS A 12 -2.24 3.00 60.69
N ASN A 13 -1.94 2.38 61.83
CA ASN A 13 -0.65 1.73 62.10
C ASN A 13 -0.54 0.47 61.21
N TYR A 14 0.26 0.54 60.13
CA TYR A 14 0.57 -0.62 59.31
C TYR A 14 1.65 -1.49 59.99
N LEU A 15 1.45 -2.81 60.02
CA LEU A 15 2.42 -3.77 60.54
C LEU A 15 3.70 -3.73 59.68
N LYS A 16 4.87 -3.50 60.30
CA LYS A 16 6.16 -3.50 59.59
C LYS A 16 6.63 -4.94 59.37
N THR A 17 6.75 -5.36 58.11
CA THR A 17 7.21 -6.70 57.74
C THR A 17 8.61 -6.68 57.11
N PRO A 18 9.35 -7.81 57.11
CA PRO A 18 10.60 -7.93 56.36
C PRO A 18 10.39 -7.72 54.85
N LEU A 19 11.50 -7.49 54.12
CA LEU A 19 11.49 -7.49 52.65
C LEU A 19 11.02 -8.84 52.13
N ARG A 20 10.37 -8.82 50.96
CA ARG A 20 9.81 -10.00 50.32
C ARG A 20 10.15 -9.96 48.84
N VAL A 21 10.44 -11.12 48.27
CA VAL A 21 10.71 -11.31 46.84
C VAL A 21 9.85 -12.48 46.37
N GLY A 22 9.03 -12.22 45.35
CA GLY A 22 8.22 -13.23 44.66
C GLY A 22 8.66 -13.35 43.19
N GLY A 23 7.85 -14.02 42.39
CA GLY A 23 8.14 -14.22 40.96
C GLY A 23 8.94 -15.48 40.70
N GLN A 24 9.81 -15.44 39.69
CA GLN A 24 10.54 -16.62 39.20
C GLN A 24 11.86 -16.22 38.53
N THR A 25 12.90 -17.03 38.78
CA THR A 25 14.19 -17.04 38.07
C THR A 25 14.48 -18.49 37.66
N TYR A 26 15.58 -19.10 38.10
CA TYR A 26 15.82 -20.55 37.99
C TYR A 26 14.85 -21.39 38.84
N VAL A 27 14.33 -20.79 39.91
CA VAL A 27 13.34 -21.41 40.80
C VAL A 27 12.02 -20.66 40.65
N ILE A 28 10.92 -21.41 40.66
CA ILE A 28 9.57 -20.85 40.54
C ILE A 28 9.06 -20.53 41.95
N GLY A 29 8.95 -19.24 42.28
CA GLY A 29 8.38 -18.78 43.55
C GLY A 29 6.86 -18.64 43.52
N THR A 30 6.25 -18.73 42.34
CA THR A 30 4.80 -18.68 42.13
C THR A 30 4.17 -20.08 42.11
N GLN A 31 2.85 -20.12 42.09
CA GLN A 31 2.04 -21.30 41.82
C GLN A 31 0.86 -20.91 40.91
N ALA A 32 0.27 -21.88 40.21
CA ALA A 32 -0.87 -21.64 39.33
C ALA A 32 -2.13 -21.19 40.12
N GLY A 33 -2.97 -20.37 39.48
CA GLY A 33 -4.28 -20.00 40.00
C GLY A 33 -4.35 -18.61 40.64
N TRP A 34 -5.58 -18.23 41.03
CA TRP A 34 -5.92 -16.92 41.61
C TRP A 34 -6.09 -16.99 43.13
N ILE A 35 -6.12 -15.83 43.78
CA ILE A 35 -6.44 -15.69 45.20
C ILE A 35 -7.95 -15.48 45.36
N ILE A 36 -8.58 -16.44 46.04
CA ILE A 36 -10.03 -16.50 46.28
C ILE A 36 -10.43 -15.55 47.42
N THR A 37 -9.66 -15.55 48.51
CA THR A 37 -9.92 -14.68 49.67
C THR A 37 -8.70 -13.80 49.94
N PRO A 38 -8.83 -12.46 49.85
CA PRO A 38 -7.75 -11.54 50.19
C PRO A 38 -7.37 -11.64 51.67
N GLY A 39 -6.12 -11.28 51.99
CA GLY A 39 -5.66 -11.18 53.37
C GLY A 39 -6.36 -10.04 54.13
N GLN A 40 -6.48 -10.18 55.44
CA GLN A 40 -7.23 -9.25 56.30
C GLN A 40 -6.45 -8.90 57.55
N ILE A 41 -6.48 -7.61 57.92
CA ILE A 41 -6.01 -7.11 59.20
C ILE A 41 -7.22 -6.89 60.11
N THR A 42 -7.32 -7.65 61.20
CA THR A 42 -8.45 -7.61 62.14
C THR A 42 -8.18 -6.77 63.40
N GLY A 43 -6.96 -6.24 63.55
CA GLY A 43 -6.47 -5.50 64.71
C GLY A 43 -5.02 -5.02 64.53
N PRO A 44 -4.43 -4.30 65.51
CA PRO A 44 -3.13 -3.65 65.38
C PRO A 44 -1.92 -4.57 65.67
N GLY A 45 -2.13 -5.82 66.10
CA GLY A 45 -1.07 -6.77 66.46
C GLY A 45 -0.67 -7.70 65.31
N PRO A 46 0.53 -8.32 65.38
CA PRO A 46 1.00 -9.26 64.35
C PRO A 46 0.17 -10.55 64.26
N ASP A 47 -0.53 -10.94 65.33
CA ASP A 47 -1.45 -12.08 65.36
C ASP A 47 -2.82 -11.76 64.74
N ASP A 48 -3.09 -10.48 64.44
CA ASP A 48 -4.38 -10.03 63.88
C ASP A 48 -4.41 -10.08 62.34
N TYR A 49 -3.37 -10.61 61.70
CA TYR A 49 -3.27 -10.77 60.25
C TYR A 49 -3.67 -12.17 59.80
N THR A 50 -4.70 -12.26 58.96
CA THR A 50 -5.08 -13.49 58.25
C THR A 50 -4.51 -13.43 56.83
N PRO A 51 -3.63 -14.37 56.43
CA PRO A 51 -3.05 -14.36 55.09
C PRO A 51 -4.09 -14.69 54.01
N PRO A 52 -3.85 -14.30 52.75
CA PRO A 52 -4.71 -14.66 51.64
C PRO A 52 -4.85 -16.17 51.44
N VAL A 53 -5.93 -16.59 50.77
CA VAL A 53 -6.18 -18.00 50.40
C VAL A 53 -6.25 -18.12 48.89
N ALA A 54 -5.30 -18.86 48.31
CA ALA A 54 -5.28 -19.19 46.88
C ALA A 54 -6.18 -20.39 46.56
N VAL A 55 -6.61 -20.47 45.31
CA VAL A 55 -7.17 -21.71 44.75
C VAL A 55 -6.10 -22.80 44.75
N SER A 56 -6.54 -24.05 44.75
CA SER A 56 -5.65 -25.19 44.56
C SER A 56 -5.01 -25.16 43.17
N ASP A 57 -3.75 -25.52 43.05
CA ASP A 57 -2.99 -25.53 41.79
C ASP A 57 -3.41 -26.66 40.84
N ASP A 58 -4.13 -27.67 41.35
CA ASP A 58 -4.76 -28.75 40.58
C ASP A 58 -6.17 -28.39 40.04
N ASN A 59 -6.64 -27.17 40.28
CA ASN A 59 -7.92 -26.72 39.76
C ASN A 59 -7.88 -26.68 38.22
N GLU A 60 -8.89 -27.25 37.56
CA GLU A 60 -8.96 -27.33 36.09
C GLU A 60 -8.91 -25.95 35.41
N ARG A 61 -9.39 -24.90 36.08
CA ARG A 61 -9.36 -23.52 35.56
C ARG A 61 -8.00 -22.84 35.76
N ALA A 62 -7.12 -23.38 36.62
CA ALA A 62 -5.77 -22.89 36.86
C ALA A 62 -4.80 -23.41 35.78
N ARG A 63 -5.10 -23.10 34.52
CA ARG A 63 -4.36 -23.53 33.32
C ARG A 63 -3.98 -22.35 32.43
N ILE A 64 -3.16 -22.62 31.42
CA ILE A 64 -2.85 -21.66 30.36
C ILE A 64 -3.97 -21.74 29.33
N TYR A 65 -4.54 -20.59 29.02
CA TYR A 65 -5.53 -20.42 27.95
C TYR A 65 -4.82 -19.80 26.75
N ARG A 66 -5.10 -20.28 25.56
CA ARG A 66 -4.57 -19.73 24.31
C ARG A 66 -5.65 -19.68 23.24
N ILE A 67 -5.66 -18.61 22.47
CA ILE A 67 -6.59 -18.42 21.37
C ILE A 67 -5.83 -18.03 20.11
N ARG A 68 -6.40 -18.38 18.97
CA ARG A 68 -6.04 -17.88 17.64
C ARG A 68 -7.32 -17.51 16.93
N ARG A 69 -7.34 -16.45 16.13
CA ARG A 69 -8.56 -16.06 15.39
C ARG A 69 -8.89 -17.02 14.24
N ASP A 70 -7.88 -17.63 13.64
CA ASP A 70 -8.01 -18.53 12.49
C ASP A 70 -8.22 -20.00 12.89
N TRP A 71 -8.44 -20.30 14.17
CA TRP A 71 -8.39 -21.67 14.71
C TRP A 71 -9.37 -22.64 14.02
N GLU A 72 -10.55 -22.16 13.60
CA GLU A 72 -11.56 -22.97 12.91
C GLU A 72 -11.11 -23.42 11.51
N SER A 73 -10.17 -22.69 10.90
CA SER A 73 -9.64 -22.99 9.57
C SER A 73 -8.44 -23.95 9.60
N LEU A 74 -7.86 -24.18 10.79
CA LEU A 74 -6.71 -25.04 10.99
C LEU A 74 -7.03 -26.51 10.71
N LYS A 75 -6.03 -27.22 10.20
CA LYS A 75 -6.10 -28.65 9.89
C LYS A 75 -4.99 -29.40 10.63
N PRO A 76 -5.22 -30.65 11.04
CA PRO A 76 -4.18 -31.49 11.66
C PRO A 76 -2.92 -31.70 10.80
N THR A 77 -3.01 -31.41 9.50
CA THR A 77 -1.89 -31.50 8.54
C THR A 77 -1.07 -30.23 8.42
N ASP A 78 -1.52 -29.12 9.03
CA ASP A 78 -0.83 -27.85 8.91
C ASP A 78 0.49 -27.89 9.69
N ALA A 79 1.55 -27.37 9.08
CA ALA A 79 2.92 -27.50 9.61
C ALA A 79 3.07 -26.89 11.01
N GLU A 80 2.35 -25.80 11.29
CA GLU A 80 2.32 -25.15 12.60
C GLU A 80 1.59 -26.01 13.66
N VAL A 81 0.47 -26.63 13.31
CA VAL A 81 -0.26 -27.53 14.22
C VAL A 81 0.59 -28.76 14.54
N ILE A 82 1.28 -29.29 13.54
CA ILE A 82 2.23 -30.41 13.72
C ILE A 82 3.36 -29.99 14.66
N ARG A 83 3.94 -28.79 14.48
CA ARG A 83 5.00 -28.28 15.35
C ARG A 83 4.50 -28.10 16.79
N ASP A 84 3.35 -27.45 16.99
CA ASP A 84 2.76 -27.27 18.32
C ASP A 84 2.48 -28.61 19.00
N ALA A 85 1.97 -29.59 18.25
CA ALA A 85 1.74 -30.94 18.74
C ALA A 85 3.04 -31.65 19.13
N ALA A 86 4.10 -31.49 18.34
CA ALA A 86 5.43 -32.03 18.63
C ALA A 86 5.97 -31.49 19.96
N GLU A 87 5.94 -30.17 20.13
CA GLU A 87 6.45 -29.47 21.32
C GLU A 87 5.65 -29.84 22.57
N ILE A 88 4.31 -29.79 22.52
CA ILE A 88 3.45 -30.11 23.67
C ILE A 88 3.61 -31.56 24.11
N ASN A 89 3.77 -32.49 23.16
CA ASN A 89 3.95 -33.90 23.45
C ASN A 89 5.42 -34.30 23.69
N LYS A 90 6.37 -33.36 23.50
CA LYS A 90 7.82 -33.57 23.60
C LYS A 90 8.31 -34.72 22.72
N VAL A 91 7.81 -34.78 21.50
CA VAL A 91 8.19 -35.78 20.47
C VAL A 91 8.76 -35.08 19.24
N PRO A 92 9.63 -35.71 18.45
CA PRO A 92 10.07 -35.16 17.18
C PRO A 92 8.90 -34.96 16.21
N ILE A 93 8.97 -33.95 15.34
CA ILE A 93 7.95 -33.62 14.32
C ILE A 93 7.47 -34.86 13.54
N GLY A 94 8.39 -35.74 13.13
CA GLY A 94 8.05 -36.96 12.37
C GLY A 94 7.31 -38.05 13.17
N GLN A 95 7.11 -37.86 14.48
CA GLN A 95 6.37 -38.77 15.37
C GLN A 95 5.01 -38.20 15.80
N VAL A 96 4.63 -37.03 15.30
CA VAL A 96 3.32 -36.44 15.57
C VAL A 96 2.23 -37.30 14.91
N THR A 97 1.26 -37.70 15.72
CA THR A 97 0.08 -38.44 15.25
C THR A 97 -1.06 -37.47 14.89
N PRO A 98 -1.99 -37.85 13.99
CA PRO A 98 -3.17 -37.03 13.71
C PRO A 98 -3.97 -36.68 14.96
N GLU A 99 -4.01 -37.58 15.94
CA GLU A 99 -4.71 -37.36 17.22
C GLU A 99 -4.02 -36.29 18.06
N MET A 100 -2.69 -36.27 18.11
CA MET A 100 -1.92 -35.21 18.78
C MET A 100 -2.17 -33.85 18.14
N ALA A 101 -2.19 -33.79 16.81
CA ALA A 101 -2.47 -32.56 16.06
C ALA A 101 -3.92 -32.10 16.24
N GLN A 102 -4.89 -33.02 16.24
CA GLN A 102 -6.29 -32.67 16.50
C GLN A 102 -6.49 -32.13 17.92
N ALA A 103 -5.79 -32.69 18.92
CA ALA A 103 -5.87 -32.21 20.31
C ALA A 103 -5.42 -30.75 20.46
N ILE A 104 -4.53 -30.24 19.59
CA ILE A 104 -4.15 -28.82 19.56
C ILE A 104 -5.33 -27.94 19.15
N ILE A 105 -6.04 -28.33 18.09
CA ILE A 105 -7.20 -27.62 17.56
C ILE A 105 -8.36 -27.67 18.57
N ASP A 106 -8.62 -28.84 19.14
CA ASP A 106 -9.65 -29.03 20.16
C ASP A 106 -9.38 -28.18 21.42
N GLN A 107 -8.10 -27.99 21.77
CA GLN A 107 -7.70 -27.12 22.87
C GLN A 107 -7.99 -25.65 22.56
N TYR A 108 -7.75 -25.17 21.33
CA TYR A 108 -8.13 -23.81 20.94
C TYR A 108 -9.64 -23.59 21.03
N ALA A 109 -10.44 -24.57 20.55
CA ALA A 109 -11.89 -24.52 20.67
C ALA A 109 -12.35 -24.46 22.13
N THR A 110 -11.72 -25.25 23.01
CA THR A 110 -12.03 -25.26 24.44
C THR A 110 -11.69 -23.92 25.08
N ASP A 111 -10.51 -23.36 24.79
CA ASP A 111 -10.04 -22.10 25.36
C ASP A 111 -10.87 -20.91 24.89
N TRP A 112 -11.33 -20.94 23.64
CA TRP A 112 -12.24 -19.96 23.09
C TRP A 112 -13.57 -19.91 23.84
N ASN A 113 -14.15 -21.08 24.14
CA ASN A 113 -15.45 -21.18 24.80
C ASN A 113 -15.37 -20.97 26.33
N GLU A 114 -14.26 -21.38 26.95
CA GLU A 114 -14.06 -21.32 28.40
C GLU A 114 -13.21 -20.12 28.85
N TRP A 115 -13.10 -19.09 28.00
CA TRP A 115 -12.24 -17.94 28.25
C TRP A 115 -12.58 -17.26 29.60
N PRO A 116 -11.63 -17.16 30.55
CA PRO A 116 -11.96 -16.90 31.95
C PRO A 116 -12.04 -15.38 32.28
N VAL A 117 -13.01 -14.70 31.68
CA VAL A 117 -13.24 -13.26 31.86
C VAL A 117 -13.55 -12.87 33.31
N ASP A 118 -14.27 -13.72 34.04
CA ASP A 118 -14.54 -13.56 35.48
C ASP A 118 -13.26 -13.51 36.34
N LEU A 119 -12.15 -14.04 35.82
CA LEU A 119 -10.83 -14.02 36.44
C LEU A 119 -9.92 -12.91 35.90
N GLY A 120 -10.41 -12.05 34.99
CA GLY A 120 -9.67 -10.90 34.45
C GLY A 120 -9.02 -11.12 33.08
N ALA A 121 -9.36 -12.21 32.38
CA ALA A 121 -8.91 -12.40 31.00
C ALA A 121 -9.50 -11.32 30.06
N PRO A 122 -8.69 -10.71 29.17
CA PRO A 122 -9.17 -9.66 28.27
C PRO A 122 -10.03 -10.24 27.14
N PHE A 123 -11.06 -9.51 26.75
CA PHE A 123 -11.92 -9.83 25.61
C PHE A 123 -12.46 -8.53 25.02
N TYR A 124 -13.03 -8.60 23.82
CA TYR A 124 -13.74 -7.49 23.21
C TYR A 124 -15.18 -7.45 23.74
N ASP A 125 -15.43 -6.53 24.67
CA ASP A 125 -16.75 -6.32 25.28
C ASP A 125 -17.54 -5.28 24.47
N VAL A 126 -18.26 -5.75 23.46
CA VAL A 126 -18.90 -4.88 22.46
C VAL A 126 -20.16 -4.19 23.02
N ASN A 127 -20.82 -4.82 24.00
CA ASN A 127 -22.03 -4.28 24.64
C ASN A 127 -21.74 -3.59 26.00
N ASN A 128 -20.49 -3.65 26.48
CA ASN A 128 -19.99 -3.08 27.74
C ASN A 128 -20.67 -3.64 29.00
N ASN A 129 -21.11 -4.90 29.00
CA ASN A 129 -21.75 -5.53 30.16
C ASN A 129 -20.78 -6.31 31.06
N GLY A 130 -19.52 -6.51 30.63
CA GLY A 130 -18.48 -7.25 31.35
C GLY A 130 -18.68 -8.76 31.41
N VAL A 131 -19.57 -9.31 30.59
CA VAL A 131 -19.89 -10.74 30.45
C VAL A 131 -19.42 -11.16 29.06
N TYR A 132 -18.81 -12.34 28.97
CA TYR A 132 -18.38 -12.89 27.70
C TYR A 132 -19.50 -13.72 27.07
N GLU A 133 -20.04 -13.24 25.94
CA GLU A 133 -21.11 -13.87 25.17
C GLU A 133 -20.59 -14.21 23.75
N PRO A 134 -19.83 -15.30 23.59
CA PRO A 134 -19.12 -15.61 22.35
C PRO A 134 -20.03 -15.58 21.11
N GLY A 135 -19.62 -14.80 20.12
CA GLY A 135 -20.34 -14.65 18.84
C GLY A 135 -21.47 -13.62 18.85
N LEU A 136 -21.65 -12.86 19.93
CA LEU A 136 -22.50 -11.66 19.90
C LEU A 136 -21.84 -10.60 19.03
N TRP A 137 -22.52 -10.14 17.98
CA TRP A 137 -22.04 -9.08 17.09
C TRP A 137 -22.90 -7.81 17.19
N ILE A 138 -22.25 -6.65 17.22
CA ILE A 138 -22.86 -5.32 17.13
C ILE A 138 -22.09 -4.51 16.10
N ASP A 139 -22.75 -4.15 15.00
CA ASP A 139 -22.24 -3.20 14.01
C ASP A 139 -22.09 -1.80 14.63
N LEU A 140 -20.87 -1.41 15.02
CA LEU A 140 -20.60 -0.13 15.69
C LEU A 140 -20.39 1.01 14.70
N ASN A 141 -20.07 0.69 13.43
CA ASN A 141 -19.68 1.64 12.40
C ASN A 141 -20.67 1.73 11.22
N GLU A 142 -21.77 0.97 11.27
CA GLU A 142 -22.85 0.91 10.30
C GLU A 142 -22.41 0.44 8.89
N ASN A 143 -21.31 -0.32 8.77
CA ASN A 143 -20.79 -0.81 7.50
C ASN A 143 -21.36 -2.19 7.08
N GLY A 144 -22.13 -2.85 7.96
CA GLY A 144 -22.72 -4.16 7.71
C GLY A 144 -21.70 -5.32 7.61
N GLN A 145 -20.47 -5.14 8.10
CA GLN A 145 -19.40 -6.12 8.16
C GLN A 145 -19.05 -6.44 9.63
N GLU A 146 -18.53 -7.64 9.88
CA GLU A 146 -18.03 -8.01 11.20
C GLU A 146 -16.58 -7.52 11.35
N ASP A 147 -16.38 -6.40 12.05
CA ASP A 147 -15.04 -5.88 12.33
C ASP A 147 -14.47 -6.40 13.66
N VAL A 148 -13.13 -6.36 13.76
CA VAL A 148 -12.43 -6.69 15.00
C VAL A 148 -12.86 -5.73 16.11
N GLY A 149 -13.37 -6.29 17.21
CA GLY A 149 -13.90 -5.52 18.32
C GLY A 149 -15.39 -5.17 18.21
N GLU A 150 -16.07 -5.68 17.18
CA GLU A 150 -17.53 -5.64 17.00
C GLU A 150 -18.20 -6.99 17.25
N VAL A 151 -17.41 -8.04 17.39
CA VAL A 151 -17.83 -9.36 17.90
C VAL A 151 -17.30 -9.55 19.32
N GLU A 152 -18.13 -10.06 20.23
CA GLU A 152 -17.67 -10.54 21.52
C GLU A 152 -16.85 -11.81 21.34
N GLU A 153 -15.54 -11.62 21.42
CA GLU A 153 -14.54 -12.66 21.26
C GLU A 153 -13.39 -12.46 22.27
N PRO A 154 -12.68 -13.54 22.64
CA PRO A 154 -11.51 -13.42 23.48
C PRO A 154 -10.41 -12.71 22.69
N GLY A 155 -9.62 -11.84 23.35
CA GLY A 155 -8.60 -11.09 22.62
C GLY A 155 -8.07 -9.84 23.32
N LEU A 156 -7.01 -9.30 22.74
CA LEU A 156 -6.37 -8.05 23.15
C LEU A 156 -5.61 -7.48 21.94
N ALA A 157 -5.59 -6.15 21.79
CA ALA A 157 -4.70 -5.43 20.86
C ALA A 157 -4.81 -5.82 19.37
N GLY A 158 -5.91 -6.45 18.96
CA GLY A 158 -6.11 -6.88 17.57
C GLY A 158 -5.25 -8.09 17.19
N ALA A 159 -4.69 -8.80 18.18
CA ALA A 159 -3.71 -9.84 17.98
C ALA A 159 -4.29 -11.10 17.29
N ASP A 160 -3.44 -11.76 16.50
CA ASP A 160 -3.78 -13.02 15.86
C ASP A 160 -3.71 -14.20 16.83
N GLN A 161 -2.84 -14.10 17.84
CA GLN A 161 -2.70 -15.07 18.91
C GLN A 161 -2.58 -14.38 20.29
N VAL A 162 -3.34 -14.88 21.26
CA VAL A 162 -3.29 -14.42 22.66
C VAL A 162 -3.15 -15.62 23.59
N VAL A 163 -2.27 -15.49 24.58
CA VAL A 163 -2.10 -16.44 25.68
C VAL A 163 -2.40 -15.74 26.99
N TRP A 164 -3.19 -16.37 27.86
CA TRP A 164 -3.54 -15.82 29.16
C TRP A 164 -3.44 -16.87 30.27
N PHE A 165 -2.93 -16.47 31.43
CA PHE A 165 -2.99 -17.26 32.66
C PHE A 165 -2.92 -16.38 33.91
N VAL A 166 -3.25 -16.96 35.05
CA VAL A 166 -3.11 -16.33 36.37
C VAL A 166 -2.24 -17.19 37.29
N ALA A 167 -1.37 -16.54 38.04
CA ALA A 167 -0.49 -17.13 39.04
C ALA A 167 -0.52 -16.30 40.34
N ASN A 168 -0.02 -16.88 41.43
CA ASN A 168 0.12 -16.20 42.71
C ASN A 168 1.37 -16.69 43.45
N ASP A 169 1.82 -15.96 44.47
CA ASP A 169 3.02 -16.31 45.25
C ASP A 169 2.70 -16.91 46.64
N MET A 170 1.50 -17.43 46.85
CA MET A 170 1.02 -17.83 48.19
C MET A 170 1.67 -19.09 48.76
N ASN A 171 2.45 -19.83 47.97
CA ASN A 171 3.16 -21.00 48.45
C ASN A 171 4.45 -20.61 49.19
N GLY A 172 4.40 -20.61 50.52
CA GLY A 172 5.56 -20.27 51.34
C GLY A 172 6.77 -21.21 51.16
N GLY A 173 6.57 -22.44 50.69
CA GLY A 173 7.67 -23.34 50.33
C GLY A 173 8.40 -22.86 49.07
N ASN A 174 7.65 -22.45 48.05
CA ASN A 174 8.20 -21.94 46.79
C ASN A 174 8.95 -20.62 47.00
N THR A 175 8.38 -19.65 47.73
CA THR A 175 9.05 -18.36 47.98
C THR A 175 10.28 -18.51 48.90
N ALA A 176 10.24 -19.45 49.84
CA ALA A 176 11.40 -19.80 50.65
C ALA A 176 12.50 -20.44 49.80
N ALA A 177 12.16 -21.35 48.89
CA ALA A 177 13.12 -21.97 47.96
C ALA A 177 13.71 -20.97 46.95
N LEU A 178 12.94 -19.95 46.57
CA LEU A 178 13.37 -18.88 45.69
C LEU A 178 14.47 -18.03 46.35
N TYR A 179 14.13 -17.18 47.34
CA TYR A 179 15.12 -16.30 48.01
C TYR A 179 14.87 -16.16 49.52
N GLY A 180 14.33 -17.20 50.17
CA GLY A 180 14.23 -17.29 51.62
C GLY A 180 13.31 -16.28 52.29
N SER A 181 12.38 -15.66 51.55
CA SER A 181 11.40 -14.71 52.09
C SER A 181 9.96 -15.24 52.07
N PRO A 182 9.06 -14.72 52.94
CA PRO A 182 7.64 -15.08 52.90
C PRO A 182 6.92 -14.57 51.64
N PRO A 183 5.79 -15.18 51.25
CA PRO A 183 4.90 -14.67 50.20
C PRO A 183 4.57 -13.19 50.35
N ILE A 184 4.57 -12.43 49.25
CA ILE A 184 4.07 -11.06 49.21
C ILE A 184 2.56 -11.06 49.36
N GLY A 185 1.87 -11.99 48.69
CA GLY A 185 0.40 -12.03 48.60
C GLY A 185 -0.12 -11.37 47.33
N LEU A 186 0.59 -11.56 46.23
CA LEU A 186 0.25 -11.02 44.91
C LEU A 186 -0.46 -12.07 44.07
N GLU A 187 -1.48 -11.61 43.36
CA GLU A 187 -2.00 -12.29 42.18
C GLU A 187 -1.42 -11.60 40.95
N ILE A 188 -0.98 -12.40 39.98
CA ILE A 188 -0.31 -11.97 38.76
C ILE A 188 -1.10 -12.53 37.59
N GLN A 189 -1.76 -11.67 36.83
CA GLN A 189 -2.41 -12.06 35.59
C GLN A 189 -1.48 -11.72 34.44
N VAL A 190 -1.17 -12.71 33.61
CA VAL A 190 -0.24 -12.57 32.49
C VAL A 190 -1.04 -12.72 31.20
N THR A 191 -0.92 -11.73 30.31
CA THR A 191 -1.39 -11.80 28.94
C THR A 191 -0.20 -11.67 28.01
N MET A 192 -0.04 -12.56 27.05
CA MET A 192 0.96 -12.46 25.99
C MET A 192 0.26 -12.47 24.64
N TRP A 193 0.77 -11.73 23.67
CA TRP A 193 0.18 -11.71 22.33
C TRP A 193 1.21 -11.43 21.24
N ALA A 194 0.88 -11.83 20.02
CA ALA A 194 1.71 -11.66 18.83
C ALA A 194 0.84 -11.58 17.56
N TYR A 195 1.47 -11.18 16.45
CA TYR A 195 0.82 -11.01 15.15
C TYR A 195 1.43 -11.97 14.11
N ASN A 196 0.59 -12.53 13.25
CA ASN A 196 0.99 -13.45 12.19
C ASN A 196 1.60 -12.70 10.99
N GLN A 197 2.78 -12.13 11.20
CA GLN A 197 3.56 -11.43 10.18
C GLN A 197 4.98 -12.00 10.10
N PRO A 198 5.17 -13.27 9.72
CA PRO A 198 6.44 -13.99 9.83
C PRO A 198 7.60 -13.39 9.02
N ASN A 199 7.28 -12.60 7.98
CA ASN A 199 8.26 -11.91 7.13
C ASN A 199 8.38 -10.41 7.44
N GLY A 200 7.56 -9.89 8.36
CA GLY A 200 7.56 -8.49 8.79
C GLY A 200 8.17 -8.34 10.18
N THR A 201 8.36 -7.08 10.60
CA THR A 201 8.96 -6.74 11.91
C THR A 201 8.21 -7.36 13.09
N LEU A 202 6.88 -7.36 13.06
CA LEU A 202 6.04 -7.94 14.12
C LEU A 202 6.19 -9.45 14.30
N GLY A 203 6.70 -10.17 13.30
CA GLY A 203 6.98 -11.61 13.42
C GLY A 203 8.14 -11.93 14.38
N GLN A 204 8.90 -10.91 14.81
CA GLN A 204 10.04 -11.04 15.73
C GLN A 204 9.74 -10.54 17.15
N ILE A 205 8.47 -10.29 17.48
CA ILE A 205 8.07 -9.57 18.70
C ILE A 205 6.98 -10.33 19.44
N ILE A 206 7.16 -10.50 20.74
CA ILE A 206 6.13 -10.99 21.66
C ILE A 206 5.85 -9.89 22.66
N PHE A 207 4.59 -9.47 22.75
CA PHE A 207 4.16 -8.51 23.76
C PHE A 207 3.68 -9.26 25.00
N LYS A 208 3.90 -8.65 26.17
CA LYS A 208 3.53 -9.22 27.47
C LYS A 208 2.96 -8.13 28.36
N ARG A 209 1.78 -8.37 28.91
CA ARG A 209 1.15 -7.56 29.94
C ARG A 209 1.07 -8.34 31.24
N LEU A 210 1.53 -7.73 32.32
CA LEU A 210 1.38 -8.22 33.68
C LEU A 210 0.46 -7.29 34.46
N ARG A 211 -0.58 -7.86 35.08
CA ARG A 211 -1.37 -7.18 36.11
C ARG A 211 -0.99 -7.73 37.47
N LEU A 212 -0.47 -6.84 38.32
CA LEU A 212 -0.08 -7.13 39.69
C LEU A 212 -1.19 -6.65 40.62
N ILE A 213 -1.86 -7.59 41.28
CA ILE A 213 -2.99 -7.28 42.18
C ILE A 213 -2.56 -7.60 43.61
N ASN A 214 -2.58 -6.58 44.46
CA ASN A 214 -2.24 -6.75 45.87
C ASN A 214 -3.43 -7.32 46.65
N LYS A 215 -3.48 -8.65 46.76
CA LYS A 215 -4.47 -9.34 47.57
C LYS A 215 -3.97 -9.68 48.97
N SER A 216 -2.81 -9.17 49.38
CA SER A 216 -2.21 -9.43 50.69
C SER A 216 -3.00 -8.83 51.85
N GLY A 217 -3.76 -7.74 51.65
CA GLY A 217 -4.33 -6.96 52.75
C GLY A 217 -3.34 -6.01 53.43
N LEU A 218 -2.07 -6.02 53.02
CA LEU A 218 -0.99 -5.16 53.53
C LEU A 218 -0.60 -4.10 52.49
N LYS A 219 -0.16 -2.94 52.95
CA LYS A 219 0.44 -1.93 52.08
C LYS A 219 1.87 -2.36 51.69
N VAL A 220 2.18 -2.38 50.39
CA VAL A 220 3.56 -2.47 49.90
C VAL A 220 4.02 -1.05 49.60
N ASP A 221 4.91 -0.49 50.40
CA ASP A 221 5.31 0.92 50.30
C ASP A 221 6.38 1.19 49.23
N SER A 222 7.19 0.17 48.93
CA SER A 222 8.41 0.26 48.11
C SER A 222 8.51 -0.92 47.13
N MET A 223 7.47 -1.12 46.31
CA MET A 223 7.42 -2.22 45.33
C MET A 223 8.32 -1.92 44.14
N PHE A 224 9.04 -2.93 43.68
CA PHE A 224 9.78 -2.94 42.42
C PHE A 224 9.30 -4.12 41.59
N ILE A 225 9.32 -3.96 40.27
CA ILE A 225 9.14 -5.05 39.32
C ILE A 225 10.39 -5.16 38.47
N SER A 226 10.78 -6.39 38.14
CA SER A 226 11.89 -6.65 37.23
C SER A 226 11.49 -7.67 36.17
N GLN A 227 11.91 -7.40 34.93
CA GLN A 227 12.00 -8.41 33.88
C GLN A 227 13.42 -8.99 33.94
N TRP A 228 13.55 -10.15 34.59
CA TRP A 228 14.78 -10.94 34.60
C TRP A 228 14.83 -11.86 33.38
N SER A 229 16.01 -12.02 32.80
CA SER A 229 16.25 -13.01 31.76
C SER A 229 17.63 -13.65 31.91
N ASP A 230 17.66 -14.95 31.62
CA ASP A 230 18.85 -15.72 31.25
C ASP A 230 18.81 -15.97 29.73
N PRO A 231 19.33 -15.05 28.90
CA PRO A 231 18.98 -15.00 27.49
C PRO A 231 19.56 -16.13 26.64
N ASP A 232 20.73 -16.68 26.99
CA ASP A 232 21.47 -17.71 26.25
C ASP A 232 21.41 -17.48 24.71
N VAL A 233 22.00 -16.39 24.22
CA VAL A 233 21.85 -15.98 22.80
C VAL A 233 22.74 -16.84 21.90
N GLY A 234 22.23 -18.04 21.59
CA GLY A 234 23.01 -19.09 20.95
C GLY A 234 23.86 -19.80 22.01
N ASN A 235 25.17 -19.69 21.91
CA ASN A 235 26.07 -20.24 22.90
C ASN A 235 26.20 -19.32 24.12
N PHE A 236 25.59 -19.74 25.24
CA PHE A 236 25.67 -19.06 26.54
C PHE A 236 27.08 -18.64 26.96
N SER A 237 28.13 -19.35 26.52
CA SER A 237 29.51 -19.07 26.95
C SER A 237 30.17 -17.87 26.28
N ASP A 238 29.49 -17.17 25.37
CA ASP A 238 30.00 -15.94 24.76
C ASP A 238 29.01 -14.77 24.71
N ASP A 239 27.99 -14.77 25.56
CA ASP A 239 27.05 -13.65 25.61
C ASP A 239 27.69 -12.34 26.11
N LEU A 240 27.11 -11.23 25.64
CA LEU A 240 27.32 -9.87 26.13
C LEU A 240 25.97 -9.23 26.42
N ALA A 241 25.94 -8.30 27.37
CA ALA A 241 24.75 -7.54 27.74
C ALA A 241 24.85 -6.05 27.37
N GLY A 242 23.72 -5.36 27.33
CA GLY A 242 23.66 -3.92 27.16
C GLY A 242 22.31 -3.33 27.56
N THR A 243 22.27 -2.01 27.71
CA THR A 243 21.04 -1.27 27.99
C THR A 243 20.96 -0.01 27.12
N ASP A 244 19.74 0.35 26.72
CA ASP A 244 19.41 1.61 26.08
C ASP A 244 18.39 2.33 26.95
N VAL A 245 18.88 3.31 27.72
CA VAL A 245 18.10 3.98 28.78
C VAL A 245 16.95 4.80 28.19
N GLU A 246 17.13 5.40 27.02
CA GLU A 246 16.11 6.23 26.39
C GLU A 246 14.91 5.39 25.93
N ARG A 247 15.16 4.16 25.46
CA ARG A 247 14.12 3.20 25.09
C ARG A 247 13.49 2.50 26.30
N SER A 248 14.18 2.42 27.44
CA SER A 248 13.86 1.49 28.54
C SER A 248 14.14 0.02 28.19
N LEU A 249 15.11 -0.19 27.29
CA LEU A 249 15.47 -1.45 26.70
C LEU A 249 16.72 -2.04 27.37
N GLY A 250 16.69 -3.34 27.61
CA GLY A 250 17.82 -4.15 28.08
C GLY A 250 17.97 -5.36 27.16
N PHE A 251 19.19 -5.69 26.77
CA PHE A 251 19.41 -6.66 25.71
C PHE A 251 20.66 -7.52 25.94
N ALA A 252 20.69 -8.65 25.24
CA ALA A 252 21.84 -9.54 25.14
C ALA A 252 22.12 -9.89 23.68
N TYR A 253 23.38 -10.17 23.37
CA TYR A 253 23.85 -10.50 22.02
C TYR A 253 25.13 -11.33 22.10
N SER A 254 25.37 -12.17 21.09
CA SER A 254 26.60 -12.98 21.05
C SER A 254 27.83 -12.07 20.96
N GLY A 255 28.86 -12.37 21.73
CA GLY A 255 30.10 -11.58 21.77
C GLY A 255 31.01 -11.82 20.57
N ASN A 256 30.89 -12.97 19.92
CA ASN A 256 31.67 -13.33 18.75
C ASN A 256 30.96 -13.00 17.42
N LEU A 257 31.73 -12.88 16.34
CA LEU A 257 31.21 -12.71 14.97
C LEU A 257 30.53 -13.98 14.41
N THR A 258 30.76 -15.12 15.07
CA THR A 258 30.19 -16.42 14.72
C THR A 258 29.77 -17.11 16.00
N ASP A 259 28.61 -17.77 15.97
CA ASP A 259 28.07 -18.54 17.08
C ASP A 259 27.84 -19.99 16.62
N ASP A 260 28.22 -20.97 17.44
CA ASP A 260 28.18 -22.38 17.05
C ASP A 260 26.73 -22.93 16.92
N GLN A 261 25.77 -22.41 17.67
CA GLN A 261 24.37 -22.83 17.55
C GLN A 261 23.69 -22.19 16.33
N PHE A 262 23.86 -20.89 16.11
CA PHE A 262 23.31 -20.23 14.92
C PHE A 262 23.91 -20.79 13.62
N LYS A 263 25.19 -21.20 13.66
CA LYS A 263 25.87 -21.82 12.53
C LYS A 263 25.25 -23.15 12.10
N ASP A 264 24.67 -23.93 12.99
CA ASP A 264 23.96 -25.17 12.65
C ASP A 264 22.73 -24.90 11.77
N PHE A 265 22.17 -23.69 11.84
CA PHE A 265 21.08 -23.20 10.99
C PHE A 265 21.57 -22.35 9.80
N ASN A 266 22.88 -22.24 9.60
CA ASN A 266 23.49 -21.35 8.62
C ASN A 266 23.05 -19.87 8.79
N LEU A 267 22.92 -19.43 10.03
CA LEU A 267 22.53 -18.07 10.40
C LEU A 267 23.71 -17.32 11.06
N PRO A 268 23.81 -16.00 10.86
CA PRO A 268 24.67 -15.15 11.69
C PRO A 268 24.18 -15.07 13.15
N PRO A 269 25.02 -14.64 14.10
CA PRO A 269 24.62 -14.49 15.50
C PRO A 269 23.48 -13.47 15.67
N GLY A 270 22.58 -13.75 16.62
CA GLY A 270 21.42 -12.92 16.92
C GLY A 270 21.60 -11.99 18.12
N ALA A 271 20.54 -11.24 18.41
CA ALA A 271 20.34 -10.45 19.63
C ALA A 271 18.90 -10.60 20.13
N VAL A 272 18.70 -10.44 21.42
CA VAL A 272 17.38 -10.39 22.05
C VAL A 272 17.30 -9.20 23.00
N GLY A 273 16.21 -8.45 22.91
CA GLY A 273 15.90 -7.30 23.74
C GLY A 273 14.62 -7.51 24.54
N TYR A 274 14.54 -6.81 25.66
CA TYR A 274 13.36 -6.68 26.49
C TYR A 274 13.08 -5.20 26.66
N ASP A 275 11.90 -4.73 26.29
CA ASP A 275 11.56 -3.32 26.42
C ASP A 275 10.38 -3.08 27.38
N PHE A 276 10.43 -1.99 28.13
CA PHE A 276 9.40 -1.50 29.05
C PHE A 276 8.57 -0.38 28.39
N PHE A 277 7.69 -0.74 27.46
CA PHE A 277 6.70 0.20 26.89
C PHE A 277 5.86 0.91 27.96
N GLN A 278 5.49 0.18 29.02
CA GLN A 278 4.63 0.67 30.09
C GLN A 278 5.11 0.12 31.43
N GLY A 279 5.80 0.91 32.25
CA GLY A 279 5.99 0.56 33.65
C GLY A 279 4.80 0.92 34.54
N PRO A 280 4.90 0.63 35.86
CA PRO A 280 3.87 0.95 36.84
C PRO A 280 3.48 2.43 36.83
N ILE A 281 2.22 2.74 37.12
CA ILE A 281 1.75 4.12 37.17
C ILE A 281 1.98 4.73 38.56
N VAL A 282 2.41 5.99 38.57
CA VAL A 282 2.53 6.81 39.78
C VAL A 282 1.77 8.12 39.60
N PRO A 283 1.18 8.70 40.67
CA PRO A 283 0.55 10.01 40.60
C PRO A 283 1.51 11.06 40.06
N SER A 284 1.06 11.86 39.09
CA SER A 284 1.82 12.96 38.50
C SER A 284 0.86 13.98 37.90
N GLU A 285 0.69 15.11 38.56
CA GLU A 285 -0.25 16.14 38.13
C GLU A 285 0.21 16.77 36.80
N GLY A 286 -0.71 16.85 35.82
CA GLY A 286 -0.42 17.38 34.49
C GLY A 286 0.05 16.36 33.45
N ASP A 287 0.46 15.16 33.89
CA ASP A 287 0.88 14.08 32.98
C ASP A 287 -0.28 13.14 32.61
N SER A 288 -0.05 12.29 31.62
CA SER A 288 -0.89 11.13 31.31
C SER A 288 -0.08 9.84 31.25
N ALA A 289 -0.61 8.77 31.82
CA ALA A 289 -0.08 7.41 31.73
C ALA A 289 -0.93 6.55 30.80
N ILE A 290 -0.42 5.42 30.34
CA ILE A 290 -1.18 4.33 29.73
C ILE A 290 -1.48 3.29 30.81
N PHE A 291 -2.74 2.88 30.88
CA PHE A 291 -3.23 1.79 31.74
C PHE A 291 -4.44 1.14 31.07
N ASN A 292 -4.43 -0.18 30.96
CA ASN A 292 -5.40 -0.96 30.19
C ASN A 292 -5.49 -0.50 28.72
N LEU A 293 -4.35 -0.21 28.09
CA LEU A 293 -4.25 0.34 26.73
C LEU A 293 -5.10 1.61 26.51
N ARG A 294 -5.25 2.44 27.56
CA ARG A 294 -5.97 3.70 27.53
C ARG A 294 -5.17 4.78 28.25
N LYS A 295 -5.30 6.03 27.79
CA LYS A 295 -4.68 7.18 28.47
C LYS A 295 -5.43 7.49 29.78
N ARG A 296 -4.67 7.70 30.86
CA ARG A 296 -5.12 8.04 32.21
C ARG A 296 -4.41 9.31 32.68
N PHE A 297 -5.17 10.40 32.78
CA PHE A 297 -4.66 11.71 33.21
C PHE A 297 -4.38 11.77 34.72
N GLY A 298 -3.40 12.58 35.12
CA GLY A 298 -2.96 12.75 36.51
C GLY A 298 -1.99 11.68 37.01
N TYR A 299 -1.49 10.85 36.10
CA TYR A 299 -0.52 9.78 36.37
C TYR A 299 0.56 9.81 35.28
N ARG A 300 1.71 9.20 35.57
CA ARG A 300 2.74 8.85 34.59
C ARG A 300 3.15 7.40 34.76
N ASN A 301 3.51 6.72 33.66
CA ASN A 301 4.21 5.44 33.77
C ASN A 301 5.65 5.70 34.20
N LEU A 302 6.17 4.86 35.10
CA LEU A 302 7.60 4.82 35.39
C LEU A 302 8.32 4.16 34.20
N PRO A 303 9.43 4.73 33.70
CA PRO A 303 10.29 4.03 32.75
C PRO A 303 11.10 2.93 33.48
N MET A 304 12.08 2.35 32.80
CA MET A 304 13.15 1.62 33.49
C MET A 304 13.91 2.58 34.43
N THR A 305 14.04 2.21 35.71
CA THR A 305 14.65 3.04 36.76
C THR A 305 16.05 2.58 37.15
N SER A 306 16.42 1.36 36.78
CA SER A 306 17.78 0.81 36.86
C SER A 306 17.90 -0.46 36.01
N PHE A 307 19.11 -0.74 35.54
CA PHE A 307 19.47 -1.96 34.84
C PHE A 307 20.56 -2.70 35.60
N ASN A 308 20.47 -4.02 35.70
CA ASN A 308 21.54 -4.85 36.24
C ASN A 308 21.90 -5.97 35.27
N PHE A 309 23.13 -6.45 35.41
CA PHE A 309 23.55 -7.69 34.76
C PHE A 309 24.36 -8.54 35.74
N PHE A 310 24.38 -9.84 35.50
CA PHE A 310 25.25 -10.79 36.18
C PHE A 310 26.15 -11.46 35.17
N ALA A 311 27.32 -11.88 35.63
CA ALA A 311 28.22 -12.70 34.84
C ALA A 311 28.68 -13.90 35.67
N ALA A 312 28.45 -15.10 35.15
CA ALA A 312 28.75 -16.34 35.85
C ALA A 312 30.25 -16.39 36.22
N GLY A 313 30.53 -16.69 37.50
CA GLY A 313 31.90 -16.78 38.02
C GLY A 313 32.62 -15.44 38.25
N SER A 314 31.92 -14.30 38.12
CA SER A 314 32.45 -12.97 38.42
C SER A 314 32.11 -12.50 39.84
N THR A 315 32.54 -11.29 40.21
CA THR A 315 32.14 -10.62 41.47
C THR A 315 30.71 -10.08 41.43
N ILE A 316 30.11 -9.97 40.24
CA ILE A 316 28.70 -9.60 40.03
C ILE A 316 27.94 -10.90 39.75
N SER A 317 27.82 -11.72 40.79
CA SER A 317 27.25 -13.08 40.72
C SER A 317 25.79 -13.11 41.15
N ASP A 318 25.07 -14.16 40.76
CA ASP A 318 23.67 -14.39 41.09
C ASP A 318 23.38 -14.28 42.60
N PRO A 319 22.22 -13.71 43.00
CA PRO A 319 21.79 -13.71 44.39
C PRO A 319 21.58 -15.15 44.88
N PRO A 320 21.92 -15.47 46.14
CA PRO A 320 21.87 -16.84 46.63
C PRO A 320 20.43 -17.35 46.78
N LEU A 321 20.11 -18.41 46.02
CA LEU A 321 18.82 -19.11 46.10
C LEU A 321 18.57 -19.69 47.49
N GLY A 322 17.30 -19.77 47.89
CA GLY A 322 16.88 -20.38 49.17
C GLY A 322 17.30 -19.61 50.43
N SER A 323 17.89 -18.41 50.28
CA SER A 323 18.47 -17.62 51.37
C SER A 323 17.94 -16.20 51.37
N TYR A 324 17.60 -15.69 52.56
CA TYR A 324 17.15 -14.30 52.74
C TYR A 324 18.21 -13.26 52.35
N VAL A 325 19.49 -13.65 52.29
CA VAL A 325 20.56 -12.83 51.68
C VAL A 325 20.20 -12.45 50.24
N GLY A 326 19.69 -13.41 49.46
CA GLY A 326 19.26 -13.17 48.08
C GLY A 326 18.10 -12.18 47.99
N THR A 327 17.16 -12.20 48.95
CA THR A 327 16.08 -11.19 49.02
C THR A 327 16.65 -9.78 49.21
N VAL A 328 17.70 -9.62 50.03
CA VAL A 328 18.36 -8.33 50.24
C VAL A 328 19.17 -7.90 49.03
N ASP A 329 19.90 -8.81 48.39
CA ASP A 329 20.65 -8.52 47.16
C ASP A 329 19.72 -8.05 46.04
N TRP A 330 18.60 -8.74 45.80
CA TRP A 330 17.59 -8.29 44.84
C TRP A 330 17.09 -6.88 45.10
N PHE A 331 16.79 -6.55 46.36
CA PHE A 331 16.36 -5.20 46.71
C PHE A 331 17.46 -4.15 46.43
N LYS A 332 18.72 -4.45 46.72
CA LYS A 332 19.86 -3.56 46.40
C LYS A 332 20.01 -3.40 44.89
N MET A 333 19.90 -4.49 44.14
CA MET A 333 19.99 -4.51 42.69
C MET A 333 18.87 -3.73 42.02
N PHE A 334 17.62 -3.86 42.47
CA PHE A 334 16.51 -3.04 41.97
C PHE A 334 16.68 -1.54 42.26
N ASN A 335 17.62 -1.17 43.14
CA ASN A 335 18.00 0.21 43.38
C ASN A 335 19.26 0.66 42.60
N GLY A 336 19.84 -0.21 41.76
CA GLY A 336 21.00 0.05 40.90
C GLY A 336 22.35 -0.19 41.56
N PHE A 337 22.45 -1.15 42.49
CA PHE A 337 23.69 -1.52 43.17
C PHE A 337 24.09 -2.97 42.86
N ILE A 338 25.38 -3.29 42.90
CA ILE A 338 25.86 -4.67 42.76
C ILE A 338 25.47 -5.50 44.00
N PRO A 339 25.27 -6.83 43.87
CA PRO A 339 25.03 -7.70 45.01
C PRO A 339 26.26 -7.76 45.92
N THR A 340 26.04 -7.73 47.24
CA THR A 340 27.13 -7.79 48.24
C THR A 340 27.10 -9.06 49.08
N HIS A 341 26.08 -9.91 48.90
CA HIS A 341 25.93 -11.21 49.54
C HIS A 341 25.87 -11.13 51.07
N ASP A 342 25.17 -10.11 51.57
CA ASP A 342 24.92 -9.89 52.99
C ASP A 342 23.49 -9.38 53.25
N THR A 343 23.13 -9.28 54.53
CA THR A 343 21.79 -8.81 54.96
C THR A 343 21.76 -7.34 55.40
N ASP A 344 22.88 -6.60 55.30
CA ASP A 344 22.95 -5.18 55.65
C ASP A 344 22.52 -4.31 54.45
N LEU A 345 21.32 -3.74 54.54
CA LEU A 345 20.76 -2.84 53.53
C LEU A 345 21.59 -1.56 53.30
N ASN A 346 22.52 -1.23 54.20
CA ASN A 346 23.38 -0.05 54.07
C ASN A 346 24.73 -0.36 53.41
N ASN A 347 25.09 -1.64 53.23
CA ASN A 347 26.27 -2.03 52.47
C ASN A 347 25.94 -1.98 50.98
N LEU A 348 26.16 -0.82 50.36
CA LEU A 348 25.85 -0.54 48.96
C LEU A 348 27.13 -0.32 48.17
N SER A 349 27.23 -0.97 47.02
CA SER A 349 28.31 -0.75 46.05
C SER A 349 27.70 -0.46 44.68
N PRO A 350 28.01 0.68 44.05
CA PRO A 350 27.39 1.04 42.78
C PRO A 350 27.98 0.22 41.64
N PHE A 351 27.20 0.05 40.56
CA PHE A 351 27.80 -0.25 39.26
C PHE A 351 28.66 0.94 38.81
N VAL A 352 29.66 0.67 37.97
CA VAL A 352 30.60 1.67 37.46
C VAL A 352 30.83 1.41 35.98
N HIS A 353 30.84 2.44 35.15
CA HIS A 353 31.13 2.28 33.73
C HIS A 353 32.56 1.74 33.53
N GLY A 354 32.73 0.68 32.75
CA GLY A 354 34.03 0.09 32.46
C GLY A 354 34.69 0.63 31.19
N PHE A 355 33.93 1.28 30.31
CA PHE A 355 34.39 1.81 29.03
C PHE A 355 33.77 3.19 28.71
N GLY A 356 34.21 3.80 27.61
CA GLY A 356 33.67 5.07 27.12
C GLY A 356 34.04 6.32 27.93
N PRO A 357 33.38 7.47 27.65
CA PRO A 357 33.70 8.77 28.26
C PRO A 357 33.44 8.85 29.77
N LEU A 358 32.56 8.00 30.30
CA LEU A 358 32.18 7.97 31.73
C LEU A 358 32.88 6.88 32.53
N ARG A 359 33.90 6.22 31.95
CA ARG A 359 34.66 5.15 32.62
C ARG A 359 35.09 5.53 34.04
N GLY A 360 34.82 4.67 35.00
CA GLY A 360 35.12 4.86 36.42
C GLY A 360 34.06 5.66 37.20
N GLN A 361 33.03 6.20 36.54
CA GLN A 361 31.91 6.89 37.20
C GLN A 361 30.80 5.92 37.61
N PRO A 362 30.19 6.08 38.80
CA PRO A 362 29.09 5.24 39.25
C PRO A 362 27.82 5.46 38.40
N THR A 363 27.03 4.41 38.21
CA THR A 363 25.80 4.42 37.41
C THR A 363 24.76 3.46 37.95
N LYS A 364 23.49 3.70 37.60
CA LYS A 364 22.37 2.75 37.76
C LYS A 364 22.05 1.98 36.47
N PHE A 365 22.73 2.34 35.39
CA PHE A 365 22.58 1.79 34.05
C PHE A 365 23.97 1.46 33.53
N PRO A 366 24.61 0.38 34.03
CA PRO A 366 25.85 -0.10 33.44
C PRO A 366 25.60 -0.57 32.01
N LEU A 367 26.64 -0.55 31.17
CA LEU A 367 26.55 -1.05 29.79
C LEU A 367 25.57 -0.25 28.92
N ASP A 368 25.44 1.06 29.17
CA ASP A 368 24.53 2.01 28.50
C ASP A 368 25.08 2.56 27.17
N GLY A 369 26.08 1.90 26.59
CA GLY A 369 26.66 2.23 25.29
C GLY A 369 25.90 1.66 24.10
N ASP A 370 26.37 2.02 22.92
CA ASP A 370 25.91 1.53 21.63
C ASP A 370 26.98 0.59 21.05
N PRO A 371 26.77 -0.75 21.10
CA PRO A 371 27.70 -1.72 20.54
C PRO A 371 27.85 -1.62 19.02
N PHE A 372 26.82 -1.15 18.30
CA PHE A 372 26.84 -0.99 16.85
C PHE A 372 27.70 0.19 16.44
N ARG A 373 27.55 1.35 17.11
CA ARG A 373 28.36 2.56 16.87
C ARG A 373 29.71 2.57 17.59
N LEU A 374 29.94 1.61 18.51
CA LEU A 374 31.12 1.54 19.36
C LEU A 374 31.33 2.78 20.24
N THR A 375 30.25 3.32 20.79
CA THR A 375 30.26 4.50 21.67
C THR A 375 29.66 4.19 23.05
N GLY A 376 30.06 4.91 24.09
CA GLY A 376 29.55 4.69 25.46
C GLY A 376 30.18 3.51 26.20
N ASP A 377 29.50 2.98 27.21
CA ASP A 377 29.95 1.84 28.03
C ASP A 377 29.47 0.50 27.43
N ILE A 378 30.38 -0.35 26.95
CA ILE A 378 30.03 -1.56 26.19
C ILE A 378 30.63 -2.78 26.88
N ASP A 379 29.85 -3.84 27.05
CA ASP A 379 30.30 -5.10 27.65
C ASP A 379 31.40 -5.76 26.80
N GLY A 380 32.35 -6.45 27.43
CA GLY A 380 33.53 -6.99 26.75
C GLY A 380 34.61 -5.95 26.37
N PHE A 381 34.39 -4.66 26.62
CA PHE A 381 35.37 -3.59 26.35
C PHE A 381 35.90 -2.93 27.64
N GLY A 382 37.12 -2.40 27.57
CA GLY A 382 37.69 -1.64 28.69
C GLY A 382 37.89 -2.49 29.93
N ASP A 383 37.33 -2.04 31.06
CA ASP A 383 37.32 -2.77 32.34
C ASP A 383 36.07 -3.67 32.50
N ASN A 384 35.17 -3.71 31.53
CA ASN A 384 34.01 -4.61 31.57
C ASN A 384 34.44 -6.06 31.38
N LEU A 385 33.56 -6.98 31.80
CA LEU A 385 33.84 -8.41 31.81
C LEU A 385 33.94 -8.96 30.38
N PRO A 386 34.84 -9.93 30.11
CA PRO A 386 34.91 -10.57 28.79
C PRO A 386 33.60 -11.31 28.46
N PRO A 387 33.33 -11.63 27.17
CA PRO A 387 32.18 -12.45 26.78
C PRO A 387 32.04 -13.71 27.63
N GLY A 388 30.81 -14.06 27.95
CA GLY A 388 30.49 -15.17 28.85
C GLY A 388 29.05 -15.10 29.32
N ASP A 389 28.63 -16.14 30.01
CA ASP A 389 27.26 -16.31 30.45
C ASP A 389 26.68 -15.10 31.22
N ARG A 390 25.65 -14.46 30.65
CA ARG A 390 25.03 -13.20 31.13
C ARG A 390 23.58 -13.40 31.54
N ARG A 391 23.21 -12.76 32.65
CA ARG A 391 21.81 -12.53 33.02
C ARG A 391 21.55 -11.04 33.08
N ILE A 392 20.33 -10.63 32.75
CA ILE A 392 19.95 -9.21 32.72
C ILE A 392 18.68 -8.96 33.52
N ASP A 393 18.60 -7.78 34.13
CA ASP A 393 17.47 -7.29 34.90
C ASP A 393 17.09 -5.89 34.48
N LEU A 394 15.86 -5.73 34.02
CA LEU A 394 15.28 -4.44 33.74
C LEU A 394 14.30 -4.12 34.84
N ASN A 395 14.54 -3.03 35.59
CA ASN A 395 13.82 -2.77 36.83
C ASN A 395 13.04 -1.47 36.74
N SER A 396 11.83 -1.46 37.29
CA SER A 396 11.02 -0.25 37.44
C SER A 396 10.47 -0.11 38.87
N GLY A 397 10.70 1.04 39.48
CA GLY A 397 10.23 1.38 40.82
C GLY A 397 11.09 2.45 41.52
N PRO A 398 10.85 2.70 42.83
CA PRO A 398 9.78 2.11 43.61
C PRO A 398 8.42 2.73 43.29
N PHE A 399 7.35 1.98 43.52
CA PHE A 399 5.98 2.47 43.60
C PHE A 399 5.27 1.90 44.83
N THR A 400 4.20 2.56 45.26
CA THR A 400 3.33 2.06 46.34
C THR A 400 2.18 1.25 45.75
N LEU A 401 1.85 0.12 46.37
CA LEU A 401 0.73 -0.75 46.01
C LEU A 401 -0.14 -0.98 47.25
N MET A 402 -1.31 -0.32 47.32
CA MET A 402 -2.23 -0.45 48.46
C MET A 402 -2.98 -1.79 48.44
N PRO A 403 -3.55 -2.24 49.57
CA PRO A 403 -4.42 -3.41 49.58
C PRO A 403 -5.57 -3.27 48.57
N GLY A 404 -5.71 -4.23 47.67
CA GLY A 404 -6.72 -4.23 46.61
C GLY A 404 -6.32 -3.49 45.33
N ASP A 405 -5.21 -2.73 45.34
CA ASP A 405 -4.75 -2.02 44.14
C ASP A 405 -4.28 -2.98 43.05
N THR A 406 -4.40 -2.52 41.81
CA THR A 406 -3.85 -3.18 40.62
C THR A 406 -2.85 -2.25 39.93
N GLN A 407 -1.67 -2.78 39.63
CA GLN A 407 -0.68 -2.15 38.75
C GLN A 407 -0.55 -2.95 37.48
N GLU A 408 -0.20 -2.28 36.39
CA GLU A 408 -0.11 -2.89 35.06
C GLU A 408 1.21 -2.52 34.41
N VAL A 409 1.88 -3.52 33.87
CA VAL A 409 3.14 -3.39 33.14
C VAL A 409 2.98 -4.02 31.77
N VAL A 410 3.45 -3.34 30.73
CA VAL A 410 3.53 -3.86 29.35
C VAL A 410 5.00 -3.85 28.93
N LEU A 411 5.42 -5.00 28.41
CA LEU A 411 6.76 -5.26 27.93
C LEU A 411 6.69 -5.85 26.51
N ALA A 412 7.80 -5.80 25.78
CA ALA A 412 8.04 -6.69 24.65
C ALA A 412 9.33 -7.48 24.80
N VAL A 413 9.32 -8.68 24.22
CA VAL A 413 10.52 -9.45 23.87
C VAL A 413 10.75 -9.23 22.39
N VAL A 414 11.91 -8.70 22.03
CA VAL A 414 12.24 -8.24 20.68
C VAL A 414 13.44 -9.02 20.16
N GLY A 415 13.27 -9.76 19.07
CA GLY A 415 14.37 -10.44 18.39
C GLY A 415 15.06 -9.52 17.38
N GLY A 416 16.38 -9.72 17.19
CA GLY A 416 17.13 -9.13 16.09
C GLY A 416 18.06 -10.14 15.45
N ILE A 417 17.98 -10.27 14.13
CA ILE A 417 18.91 -11.07 13.34
C ILE A 417 19.00 -10.50 11.93
N ILE A 418 20.20 -10.55 11.35
CA ILE A 418 20.46 -10.23 9.95
C ILE A 418 20.82 -11.55 9.26
N PRO A 419 19.86 -12.29 8.66
CA PRO A 419 20.10 -13.60 8.06
C PRO A 419 20.87 -13.54 6.71
N GLN A 420 21.34 -12.36 6.31
CA GLN A 420 22.09 -12.13 5.08
C GLN A 420 23.61 -12.29 5.29
N GLN A 421 24.33 -12.56 4.19
CA GLN A 421 25.79 -12.61 4.20
C GLN A 421 26.38 -11.27 4.69
N GLY A 422 27.36 -11.34 5.59
CA GLY A 422 28.01 -10.17 6.17
C GLY A 422 27.32 -9.61 7.42
N GLY A 423 26.15 -10.15 7.79
CA GLY A 423 25.51 -9.82 9.07
C GLY A 423 26.41 -10.17 10.26
N THR A 424 26.42 -9.30 11.27
CA THR A 424 27.22 -9.48 12.50
C THR A 424 26.34 -9.40 13.74
N ASN A 425 26.86 -9.89 14.87
CA ASN A 425 26.25 -9.73 16.20
C ASN A 425 25.87 -8.27 16.54
N ARG A 426 26.64 -7.28 16.05
CA ARG A 426 26.35 -5.86 16.28
C ARG A 426 25.26 -5.33 15.36
N ASN A 427 25.20 -5.79 14.12
CA ASN A 427 24.07 -5.46 13.25
C ASN A 427 22.77 -6.07 13.80
N ALA A 428 22.83 -7.23 14.45
CA ALA A 428 21.69 -7.83 15.12
C ALA A 428 21.14 -6.95 16.26
N VAL A 429 22.02 -6.29 17.03
CA VAL A 429 21.62 -5.30 18.06
C VAL A 429 20.88 -4.12 17.43
N GLU A 430 21.43 -3.51 16.36
CA GLU A 430 20.76 -2.38 15.69
C GLU A 430 19.44 -2.82 15.03
N GLN A 431 19.37 -4.03 14.45
CA GLN A 431 18.11 -4.57 13.90
C GLN A 431 17.07 -4.80 15.00
N MET A 432 17.47 -5.30 16.17
CA MET A 432 16.59 -5.45 17.33
C MET A 432 16.03 -4.08 17.76
N LYS A 433 16.87 -3.03 17.81
CA LYS A 433 16.43 -1.66 18.11
C LYS A 433 15.44 -1.10 17.05
N LEU A 434 15.66 -1.38 15.76
CA LEU A 434 14.69 -1.00 14.72
C LEU A 434 13.35 -1.73 14.89
N ASN A 435 13.39 -3.00 15.27
CA ASN A 435 12.18 -3.78 15.55
C ASN A 435 11.45 -3.23 16.78
N ASP A 436 12.19 -2.84 17.82
CA ASP A 436 11.70 -2.19 19.02
C ASP A 436 11.04 -0.84 18.72
N ASP A 437 11.69 0.03 17.93
CA ASP A 437 11.14 1.32 17.52
C ASP A 437 9.78 1.15 16.78
N PHE A 438 9.63 0.08 15.97
CA PHE A 438 8.35 -0.22 15.31
C PHE A 438 7.27 -0.70 16.28
N ALA A 439 7.65 -1.51 17.28
CA ALA A 439 6.71 -1.93 18.33
C ALA A 439 6.30 -0.77 19.24
N GLN A 440 7.22 0.16 19.54
CA GLN A 440 6.93 1.40 20.26
C GLN A 440 5.90 2.24 19.49
N PHE A 441 6.07 2.39 18.17
CA PHE A 441 5.10 3.10 17.32
C PHE A 441 3.68 2.50 17.41
N ILE A 442 3.57 1.16 17.40
CA ILE A 442 2.27 0.49 17.53
C ILE A 442 1.69 0.68 18.95
N PHE A 443 2.54 0.58 19.98
CA PHE A 443 2.15 0.79 21.37
C PHE A 443 1.68 2.22 21.63
N ASP A 444 2.36 3.24 21.08
CA ASP A 444 2.00 4.66 21.21
C ASP A 444 0.64 4.98 20.57
N ASN A 445 0.28 4.22 19.54
CA ASN A 445 -1.04 4.22 18.90
C ASN A 445 -2.06 3.30 19.59
N LEU A 446 -1.75 2.80 20.79
CA LEU A 446 -2.61 1.96 21.63
C LEU A 446 -3.14 0.70 20.93
N PHE A 447 -2.40 0.19 19.93
CA PHE A 447 -2.85 -0.94 19.09
C PHE A 447 -4.21 -0.72 18.40
N GLN A 448 -4.61 0.54 18.15
CA GLN A 448 -5.87 0.85 17.47
C GLN A 448 -5.89 0.43 15.99
N GLY A 449 -4.73 0.17 15.41
CA GLY A 449 -4.57 -0.47 14.11
C GLY A 449 -3.22 -1.18 14.06
N ILE A 450 -3.19 -2.34 13.42
CA ILE A 450 -1.96 -3.11 13.23
C ILE A 450 -1.55 -2.97 11.77
N PRO A 451 -0.46 -2.22 11.47
CA PRO A 451 0.07 -2.14 10.12
C PRO A 451 0.30 -3.55 9.57
N ALA A 452 -0.18 -3.79 8.36
CA ALA A 452 0.02 -5.03 7.65
C ALA A 452 0.27 -4.70 6.18
N PRO A 453 1.01 -5.54 5.44
CA PRO A 453 1.09 -5.39 4.00
C PRO A 453 -0.31 -5.51 3.38
N PRO A 454 -0.56 -4.89 2.21
CA PRO A 454 -1.79 -5.13 1.48
C PRO A 454 -1.97 -6.63 1.19
N PRO A 455 -3.21 -7.14 1.17
CA PRO A 455 -3.47 -8.49 0.68
C PRO A 455 -2.79 -8.75 -0.67
N ALA A 456 -2.15 -9.91 -0.81
CA ALA A 456 -1.44 -10.25 -2.03
C ALA A 456 -2.40 -10.26 -3.25
N PRO A 457 -2.01 -9.69 -4.41
CA PRO A 457 -2.88 -9.64 -5.57
C PRO A 457 -3.23 -11.04 -6.07
N LYS A 458 -4.49 -11.25 -6.46
CA LYS A 458 -4.94 -12.53 -7.02
C LYS A 458 -4.63 -12.59 -8.52
N VAL A 459 -3.51 -13.19 -8.86
CA VAL A 459 -3.02 -13.26 -10.24
C VAL A 459 -3.58 -14.47 -10.99
N THR A 460 -4.09 -14.25 -12.20
CA THR A 460 -4.35 -15.29 -13.20
C THR A 460 -3.37 -15.18 -14.37
N VAL A 461 -3.19 -16.28 -15.12
CA VAL A 461 -2.19 -16.36 -16.19
C VAL A 461 -2.84 -16.78 -17.51
N ALA A 462 -2.60 -16.00 -18.56
CA ALA A 462 -2.83 -16.40 -19.94
C ALA A 462 -1.52 -16.85 -20.58
N LEU A 463 -1.49 -18.07 -21.16
CA LEU A 463 -0.28 -18.66 -21.75
C LEU A 463 -0.36 -18.67 -23.27
N GLU A 464 0.75 -18.28 -23.90
CA GLU A 464 0.99 -18.37 -25.33
C GLU A 464 2.38 -18.99 -25.60
N ALA A 465 2.71 -19.27 -26.87
CA ALA A 465 3.89 -20.07 -27.21
C ALA A 465 5.23 -19.43 -26.79
N ASN A 466 5.31 -18.11 -26.83
CA ASN A 466 6.49 -17.30 -26.56
C ASN A 466 6.15 -16.05 -25.71
N LYS A 467 4.97 -16.05 -25.09
CA LYS A 467 4.40 -14.92 -24.35
C LYS A 467 3.51 -15.45 -23.23
N ALA A 468 3.36 -14.67 -22.17
CA ALA A 468 2.34 -14.89 -21.17
C ALA A 468 1.81 -13.53 -20.69
N VAL A 469 0.60 -13.51 -20.16
CA VAL A 469 0.04 -12.34 -19.47
C VAL A 469 -0.27 -12.73 -18.05
N LEU A 470 0.24 -11.96 -17.10
CA LEU A 470 -0.22 -11.98 -15.71
C LEU A 470 -1.30 -10.92 -15.58
N GLU A 471 -2.47 -11.24 -15.04
CA GLU A 471 -3.50 -10.25 -14.74
C GLU A 471 -4.05 -10.44 -13.33
N TRP A 472 -4.35 -9.35 -12.65
CA TRP A 472 -4.90 -9.32 -11.29
C TRP A 472 -6.00 -8.25 -11.17
N GLY A 473 -6.70 -7.98 -12.27
CA GLY A 473 -7.71 -6.91 -12.37
C GLY A 473 -9.12 -7.41 -12.64
N SER A 474 -9.31 -8.70 -12.93
CA SER A 474 -10.62 -9.29 -13.24
C SER A 474 -11.46 -9.61 -12.00
N ASP A 475 -10.83 -9.83 -10.85
CA ASP A 475 -11.49 -10.09 -9.57
C ASP A 475 -11.56 -8.79 -8.75
N LEU A 476 -12.65 -8.04 -8.92
CA LEU A 476 -12.80 -6.72 -8.30
C LEU A 476 -12.88 -6.77 -6.77
N ASP A 477 -13.35 -7.87 -6.19
CA ASP A 477 -13.36 -8.04 -4.73
C ASP A 477 -11.92 -8.17 -4.20
N ALA A 478 -11.08 -8.96 -4.90
CA ALA A 478 -9.66 -9.07 -4.57
C ALA A 478 -8.92 -7.73 -4.78
N VAL A 479 -9.21 -7.02 -5.87
CA VAL A 479 -8.67 -5.67 -6.12
C VAL A 479 -9.03 -4.71 -5.00
N ASN A 480 -10.32 -4.65 -4.62
CA ASN A 480 -10.77 -3.78 -3.53
C ASN A 480 -10.10 -4.15 -2.20
N ALA A 481 -9.97 -5.44 -1.89
CA ALA A 481 -9.28 -5.89 -0.68
C ALA A 481 -7.80 -5.45 -0.65
N THR A 482 -7.12 -5.48 -1.79
CA THR A 482 -5.73 -5.02 -1.91
C THR A 482 -5.59 -3.49 -1.89
N GLU A 483 -6.41 -2.77 -2.66
CA GLU A 483 -6.20 -1.33 -2.93
C GLU A 483 -6.91 -0.39 -1.94
N LYS A 484 -7.97 -0.83 -1.26
CA LYS A 484 -8.78 0.04 -0.37
C LYS A 484 -8.50 -0.15 1.12
N THR A 485 -7.75 -1.18 1.51
CA THR A 485 -7.46 -1.45 2.91
C THR A 485 -6.47 -0.41 3.45
N VAL A 486 -6.88 0.34 4.48
CA VAL A 486 -6.02 1.29 5.20
C VAL A 486 -5.94 0.91 6.66
N LYS A 487 -4.73 0.70 7.18
CA LYS A 487 -4.49 0.39 8.60
C LYS A 487 -3.45 1.35 9.16
N LEU A 488 -3.84 2.13 10.17
CA LEU A 488 -2.95 3.09 10.85
C LEU A 488 -2.21 4.02 9.88
N GLY A 489 -2.91 4.55 8.87
CA GLY A 489 -2.32 5.45 7.86
C GLY A 489 -1.54 4.76 6.72
N PHE A 490 -1.37 3.44 6.76
CA PHE A 490 -0.74 2.69 5.66
C PHE A 490 -1.75 2.48 4.53
N LYS A 491 -1.59 3.22 3.43
CA LYS A 491 -2.46 3.20 2.25
C LYS A 491 -1.78 2.50 1.08
N PHE A 492 -2.55 1.80 0.26
CA PHE A 492 -2.02 1.20 -0.97
C PHE A 492 -1.31 2.25 -1.84
N GLU A 493 -0.10 1.91 -2.29
CA GLU A 493 0.75 2.80 -3.09
C GLU A 493 1.11 2.19 -4.45
N GLY A 494 1.17 0.87 -4.57
CA GLY A 494 1.40 0.27 -5.89
C GLY A 494 1.62 -1.24 -5.92
N TYR A 495 1.84 -1.73 -7.13
CA TYR A 495 2.20 -3.11 -7.44
C TYR A 495 3.64 -3.21 -7.93
N ASN A 496 4.32 -4.31 -7.56
CA ASN A 496 5.60 -4.70 -8.14
C ASN A 496 5.46 -6.04 -8.86
N VAL A 497 6.17 -6.18 -9.99
CA VAL A 497 6.27 -7.43 -10.73
C VAL A 497 7.72 -7.92 -10.68
N TYR A 498 7.91 -9.18 -10.28
CA TYR A 498 9.22 -9.81 -10.14
C TYR A 498 9.35 -11.03 -11.04
N GLN A 499 10.55 -11.27 -11.56
CA GLN A 499 10.96 -12.58 -12.06
C GLN A 499 11.90 -13.26 -11.07
N LEU A 500 11.64 -14.53 -10.75
CA LEU A 500 12.42 -15.35 -9.83
C LEU A 500 13.27 -16.39 -10.59
N PRO A 501 14.52 -16.67 -10.16
CA PRO A 501 15.37 -17.66 -10.82
C PRO A 501 14.88 -19.10 -10.61
N ASN A 502 14.12 -19.38 -9.55
CA ASN A 502 13.49 -20.66 -9.27
C ASN A 502 12.30 -20.49 -8.31
N ARG A 503 11.52 -21.55 -8.09
CA ARG A 503 10.32 -21.56 -7.24
C ARG A 503 10.54 -21.15 -5.78
N ASN A 504 11.73 -21.41 -5.24
CA ASN A 504 12.06 -21.18 -3.83
C ASN A 504 12.98 -19.97 -3.64
N ALA A 505 13.13 -19.14 -4.67
CA ALA A 505 14.00 -17.98 -4.59
C ALA A 505 13.42 -16.92 -3.66
N THR A 506 14.29 -16.25 -2.91
CA THR A 506 13.89 -15.13 -2.03
C THR A 506 13.72 -13.84 -2.84
N LYS A 507 13.19 -12.78 -2.20
CA LYS A 507 13.03 -11.47 -2.83
C LYS A 507 14.35 -10.86 -3.29
N GLU A 508 15.41 -11.08 -2.52
CA GLU A 508 16.77 -10.59 -2.81
C GLU A 508 17.37 -11.27 -4.04
N GLN A 509 16.91 -12.48 -4.37
CA GLN A 509 17.31 -13.20 -5.58
C GLN A 509 16.41 -12.89 -6.78
N ALA A 510 15.29 -12.21 -6.56
CA ALA A 510 14.34 -11.86 -7.60
C ALA A 510 14.77 -10.59 -8.33
N LYS A 511 14.44 -10.51 -9.62
CA LYS A 511 14.62 -9.31 -10.43
C LYS A 511 13.30 -8.54 -10.47
N LEU A 512 13.28 -7.31 -9.94
CA LEU A 512 12.18 -6.37 -10.16
C LEU A 512 12.14 -5.98 -11.64
N ILE A 513 11.01 -6.22 -12.31
CA ILE A 513 10.85 -5.98 -13.76
C ILE A 513 9.87 -4.84 -14.07
N ALA A 514 8.91 -4.57 -13.20
CA ALA A 514 7.97 -3.44 -13.32
C ALA A 514 7.46 -2.98 -11.95
N THR A 515 7.12 -1.71 -11.86
CA THR A 515 6.44 -1.07 -10.72
C THR A 515 5.30 -0.23 -11.30
N PHE A 516 4.11 -0.35 -10.72
CA PHE A 516 2.90 0.39 -11.09
C PHE A 516 2.36 1.05 -9.83
N ASP A 517 2.55 2.35 -9.73
CA ASP A 517 2.31 3.15 -8.54
C ASP A 517 1.25 4.21 -8.78
N VAL A 518 0.61 4.65 -7.70
CA VAL A 518 -0.36 5.75 -7.73
C VAL A 518 0.33 7.00 -8.29
N ASP A 519 -0.34 7.73 -9.17
CA ASP A 519 0.18 9.01 -9.67
C ASP A 519 -0.01 10.09 -8.60
N ASN A 520 0.96 10.21 -7.69
CA ASN A 520 0.96 11.13 -6.57
C ASN A 520 2.36 11.73 -6.33
N THR A 521 2.57 12.39 -5.19
CA THR A 521 3.87 12.98 -4.83
C THR A 521 4.88 11.97 -4.26
N ILE A 522 4.46 10.74 -3.94
CA ILE A 522 5.25 9.67 -3.34
C ILE A 522 6.03 8.91 -4.43
N THR A 523 7.16 9.47 -4.83
CA THR A 523 8.02 8.85 -5.86
C THR A 523 9.10 7.92 -5.28
N LYS A 524 9.34 7.97 -3.97
CA LYS A 524 10.41 7.21 -3.31
C LYS A 524 10.07 6.99 -1.84
N ILE A 525 10.20 5.74 -1.40
CA ILE A 525 10.09 5.37 0.01
C ILE A 525 11.43 4.82 0.48
N THR A 526 11.96 5.34 1.59
CA THR A 526 13.21 4.86 2.20
C THR A 526 12.95 4.14 3.52
N ALA A 527 13.84 3.21 3.86
CA ALA A 527 13.87 2.59 5.18
C ALA A 527 15.32 2.19 5.53
N ARG A 528 15.60 2.01 6.82
CA ARG A 528 16.89 1.49 7.28
C ARG A 528 16.89 -0.04 7.12
N LYS A 529 17.74 -0.56 6.24
CA LYS A 529 17.89 -2.00 5.98
C LYS A 529 19.36 -2.39 5.91
N PHE A 530 19.65 -3.64 6.21
CA PHE A 530 20.99 -4.19 6.05
C PHE A 530 21.37 -4.31 4.56
N VAL A 531 22.54 -3.81 4.20
CA VAL A 531 23.08 -3.84 2.84
C VAL A 531 24.31 -4.74 2.82
N PRO A 532 24.20 -6.00 2.33
CA PRO A 532 25.28 -7.00 2.36
C PRO A 532 26.59 -6.53 1.73
N GLU A 533 26.53 -5.69 0.70
CA GLU A 533 27.69 -5.14 0.00
C GLU A 533 28.57 -4.26 0.90
N PHE A 534 27.95 -3.55 1.85
CA PHE A 534 28.64 -2.70 2.83
C PHE A 534 28.81 -3.38 4.18
N GLY A 535 28.08 -4.47 4.44
CA GLY A 535 28.07 -5.15 5.74
C GLY A 535 27.47 -4.28 6.85
N ASP A 536 26.55 -3.39 6.50
CA ASP A 536 26.05 -2.36 7.41
C ASP A 536 24.55 -2.05 7.19
N ILE A 537 23.89 -1.48 8.20
CA ILE A 537 22.50 -1.01 8.11
C ILE A 537 22.48 0.43 7.64
N LEU A 538 21.95 0.65 6.44
CA LEU A 538 21.91 1.95 5.78
C LEU A 538 20.47 2.34 5.44
N GLU A 539 20.24 3.63 5.31
CA GLU A 539 18.99 4.12 4.73
C GLU A 539 19.01 3.91 3.21
N VAL A 540 18.08 3.11 2.70
CA VAL A 540 18.00 2.72 1.28
C VAL A 540 16.59 2.93 0.74
N PRO A 541 16.44 3.23 -0.56
CA PRO A 541 15.12 3.17 -1.21
C PRO A 541 14.61 1.73 -1.19
N ILE A 542 13.45 1.52 -0.57
CA ILE A 542 12.75 0.23 -0.57
C ILE A 542 11.68 0.18 -1.68
N HIS A 543 11.15 1.34 -2.07
CA HIS A 543 10.27 1.51 -3.23
C HIS A 543 10.70 2.72 -4.04
N ILE A 544 10.64 2.60 -5.37
CA ILE A 544 10.88 3.69 -6.32
C ILE A 544 9.67 3.74 -7.23
N GLY A 545 8.80 4.71 -6.97
CA GLY A 545 7.66 5.05 -7.81
C GLY A 545 8.11 5.65 -9.14
N ARG A 546 7.27 5.52 -10.16
CA ARG A 546 7.45 6.10 -11.49
C ARG A 546 6.30 7.00 -11.89
N ASN A 547 5.28 7.15 -11.05
CA ASN A 547 4.01 7.81 -11.32
C ASN A 547 3.41 7.33 -12.65
N THR A 548 3.47 6.01 -12.86
CA THR A 548 2.96 5.42 -14.12
C THR A 548 1.46 5.17 -14.09
N GLY A 549 0.81 5.41 -12.94
CA GLY A 549 -0.55 5.00 -12.67
C GLY A 549 -0.62 3.51 -12.35
N ILE A 550 -1.74 3.11 -11.75
CA ILE A 550 -2.00 1.70 -11.44
C ILE A 550 -2.28 0.93 -12.73
N GLN A 551 -1.70 -0.27 -12.84
CA GLN A 551 -1.95 -1.23 -13.90
C GLN A 551 -2.22 -2.60 -13.28
N ARG A 552 -3.19 -3.34 -13.82
CA ARG A 552 -3.61 -4.65 -13.28
C ARG A 552 -3.31 -5.85 -14.19
N PHE A 553 -2.41 -5.68 -15.15
CA PHE A 553 -1.87 -6.79 -15.92
C PHE A 553 -0.45 -6.49 -16.40
N PHE A 554 0.33 -7.51 -16.69
CA PHE A 554 1.67 -7.38 -17.24
C PHE A 554 1.92 -8.44 -18.31
N VAL A 555 2.46 -7.98 -19.45
CA VAL A 555 2.81 -8.82 -20.58
C VAL A 555 4.26 -9.28 -20.44
N ILE A 556 4.45 -10.59 -20.37
CA ILE A 556 5.77 -11.24 -20.33
C ILE A 556 6.07 -11.75 -21.74
N ASP A 557 7.06 -11.17 -22.39
CA ASP A 557 7.52 -11.53 -23.73
C ASP A 557 8.95 -12.10 -23.76
N LYS A 558 9.65 -12.05 -22.62
CA LYS A 558 11.01 -12.53 -22.47
C LYS A 558 11.32 -13.03 -21.06
N ASP A 559 12.40 -13.78 -20.96
CA ASP A 559 13.13 -14.03 -19.73
C ASP A 559 13.95 -12.79 -19.39
N PHE A 560 13.51 -12.00 -18.42
CA PHE A 560 14.17 -10.77 -17.97
C PHE A 560 15.46 -11.04 -17.18
N ILE A 561 15.62 -12.20 -16.54
CA ILE A 561 16.85 -12.57 -15.82
C ILE A 561 17.98 -12.82 -16.83
N ASN A 562 17.73 -13.62 -17.85
CA ASN A 562 18.76 -14.00 -18.84
C ASN A 562 18.76 -13.13 -20.11
N ASP A 563 17.80 -12.22 -20.25
CA ASP A 563 17.55 -11.37 -21.42
C ASP A 563 17.43 -12.16 -22.73
N ARG A 564 16.52 -13.14 -22.75
CA ARG A 564 16.28 -14.05 -23.87
C ARG A 564 14.80 -14.25 -24.13
N PRO A 565 14.37 -14.64 -25.35
CA PRO A 565 12.98 -15.01 -25.60
C PRO A 565 12.49 -16.14 -24.69
N LEU A 566 11.20 -16.14 -24.39
CA LEU A 566 10.55 -17.27 -23.73
C LEU A 566 10.53 -18.50 -24.66
N PHE A 567 10.85 -19.67 -24.12
CA PHE A 567 10.81 -20.93 -24.86
C PHE A 567 9.65 -21.81 -24.40
N ALA A 568 8.89 -22.32 -25.37
CA ALA A 568 7.76 -23.18 -25.08
C ALA A 568 8.18 -24.45 -24.30
N GLY A 569 7.46 -24.78 -23.23
CA GLY A 569 7.72 -25.95 -22.40
C GLY A 569 8.85 -25.79 -21.36
N THR A 570 9.45 -24.60 -21.25
CA THR A 570 10.41 -24.26 -20.19
C THR A 570 9.68 -23.55 -19.04
N PRO A 571 9.88 -23.94 -17.77
CA PRO A 571 9.29 -23.25 -16.64
C PRO A 571 10.03 -21.94 -16.33
N TYR A 572 9.26 -20.89 -16.06
CA TYR A 572 9.73 -19.59 -15.55
C TYR A 572 8.89 -19.21 -14.34
N TYR A 573 9.45 -18.43 -13.41
CA TYR A 573 8.78 -18.09 -12.15
C TYR A 573 8.65 -16.58 -12.04
N PHE A 574 7.43 -16.11 -11.74
CA PHE A 574 7.12 -14.69 -11.57
C PHE A 574 6.32 -14.49 -10.29
N ALA A 575 6.23 -13.27 -9.80
CA ALA A 575 5.33 -12.91 -8.71
C ALA A 575 4.85 -11.47 -8.90
N VAL A 576 3.64 -11.19 -8.42
CA VAL A 576 3.10 -9.83 -8.31
C VAL A 576 2.83 -9.58 -6.84
N THR A 577 3.28 -8.45 -6.33
CA THR A 577 3.11 -8.03 -4.95
C THR A 577 2.50 -6.63 -4.92
N ALA A 578 1.84 -6.31 -3.81
CA ALA A 578 1.31 -4.97 -3.53
C ALA A 578 2.04 -4.39 -2.32
N TYR A 579 2.28 -3.08 -2.33
CA TYR A 579 2.88 -2.36 -1.22
C TYR A 579 2.05 -1.13 -0.84
N ASN A 580 2.17 -0.73 0.42
CA ASN A 580 1.54 0.47 0.96
C ASN A 580 2.57 1.53 1.35
N ALA A 581 2.13 2.75 1.61
CA ALA A 581 2.92 3.84 2.17
C ALA A 581 2.20 4.38 3.41
N ALA A 582 2.95 4.67 4.46
CA ALA A 582 2.43 5.36 5.64
C ALA A 582 2.31 6.87 5.34
N ASP A 583 1.07 7.34 5.29
CA ASP A 583 0.67 8.73 5.02
C ASP A 583 -0.60 8.98 5.86
N ALA A 584 -0.41 9.20 7.17
CA ALA A 584 -1.50 9.26 8.12
C ALA A 584 -2.38 10.52 7.96
N ASP A 585 -1.82 11.63 7.50
CA ASP A 585 -2.51 12.92 7.34
C ASP A 585 -3.05 13.18 5.91
N ASN A 586 -2.77 12.26 4.97
CA ASN A 586 -3.29 12.31 3.60
C ASN A 586 -2.82 13.54 2.83
N ASP A 587 -1.57 13.94 3.07
CA ASP A 587 -0.92 15.05 2.37
C ASP A 587 -0.11 14.59 1.14
N GLY A 588 0.00 13.28 0.93
CA GLY A 588 0.75 12.68 -0.17
C GLY A 588 2.26 12.64 0.10
N VAL A 589 2.68 12.74 1.35
CA VAL A 589 4.08 12.63 1.81
C VAL A 589 4.20 11.43 2.74
N VAL A 590 5.31 10.72 2.63
CA VAL A 590 5.59 9.57 3.49
C VAL A 590 5.96 10.04 4.89
N ASP A 591 5.35 9.45 5.91
CA ASP A 591 5.67 9.66 7.32
C ASP A 591 7.07 9.08 7.67
N GLU A 592 8.12 9.88 7.46
CA GLU A 592 9.52 9.46 7.60
C GLU A 592 9.94 9.08 9.03
N ASN A 593 9.15 9.45 10.04
CA ASN A 593 9.40 9.10 11.44
C ASN A 593 8.98 7.66 11.79
N ILE A 594 8.29 6.97 10.88
CA ILE A 594 7.89 5.57 11.07
C ILE A 594 9.05 4.67 10.65
N PRO A 595 9.57 3.79 11.53
CA PRO A 595 10.76 2.98 11.25
C PRO A 595 10.66 2.09 10.00
N GLU A 596 9.46 1.61 9.70
CA GLU A 596 9.12 0.87 8.49
C GLU A 596 7.89 1.52 7.83
N PRO A 597 8.10 2.56 6.99
CA PRO A 597 7.01 3.39 6.47
C PRO A 597 6.27 2.75 5.28
N SER A 598 6.60 1.49 4.96
CA SER A 598 5.97 0.73 3.88
C SER A 598 6.12 -0.76 4.12
N LEU A 599 5.04 -1.50 3.85
CA LEU A 599 4.95 -2.94 3.96
C LEU A 599 4.52 -3.50 2.60
N GLU A 600 5.16 -4.59 2.18
CA GLU A 600 4.88 -5.25 0.90
C GLU A 600 4.41 -6.69 1.12
N SER A 601 3.38 -7.10 0.37
CA SER A 601 2.84 -8.45 0.41
C SER A 601 3.92 -9.48 0.08
N ALA A 602 3.89 -10.65 0.72
CA ALA A 602 4.85 -11.72 0.46
C ALA A 602 4.86 -12.16 -1.02
N LEU A 603 6.03 -12.57 -1.52
CA LEU A 603 6.14 -13.16 -2.85
C LEU A 603 5.39 -14.49 -2.91
N SER A 604 4.45 -14.59 -3.84
CA SER A 604 3.78 -15.85 -4.21
C SER A 604 4.28 -16.29 -5.59
N PRO A 605 5.24 -17.23 -5.69
CA PRO A 605 5.81 -17.65 -6.96
C PRO A 605 4.77 -18.35 -7.86
N ILE A 606 4.54 -17.77 -9.02
CA ILE A 606 3.70 -18.25 -10.11
C ILE A 606 4.61 -18.92 -11.15
N GLU A 607 4.45 -20.23 -11.31
CA GLU A 607 5.12 -20.96 -12.38
C GLU A 607 4.36 -20.76 -13.70
N ILE A 608 5.03 -20.22 -14.71
CA ILE A 608 4.52 -20.16 -16.08
C ILE A 608 5.32 -21.10 -16.96
N ILE A 609 4.62 -21.84 -17.81
CA ILE A 609 5.22 -22.67 -18.85
C ILE A 609 4.65 -22.19 -20.18
N PRO A 610 5.37 -21.32 -20.92
CA PRO A 610 4.92 -20.84 -22.22
C PRO A 610 4.54 -22.02 -23.11
N GLN A 611 3.38 -21.94 -23.75
CA GLN A 611 2.86 -23.01 -24.57
C GLN A 611 1.82 -22.48 -25.57
N PRO A 612 1.77 -23.02 -26.80
CA PRO A 612 0.69 -22.68 -27.73
C PRO A 612 -0.66 -23.13 -27.16
N PRO A 613 -1.79 -22.64 -27.71
CA PRO A 613 -3.11 -23.13 -27.36
C PRO A 613 -3.21 -24.66 -27.43
N LYS A 614 -4.14 -25.22 -26.65
CA LYS A 614 -4.45 -26.66 -26.66
C LYS A 614 -4.79 -27.13 -28.08
N PRO A 615 -4.51 -28.40 -28.45
CA PRO A 615 -4.86 -28.89 -29.77
C PRO A 615 -6.35 -28.65 -30.05
N GLY A 616 -6.67 -28.12 -31.23
CA GLY A 616 -8.04 -27.79 -31.61
C GLY A 616 -8.52 -26.41 -31.20
N VAL A 617 -7.72 -25.64 -30.44
CA VAL A 617 -8.01 -24.26 -30.03
C VAL A 617 -7.13 -23.28 -30.83
N LYS A 618 -7.70 -22.15 -31.25
CA LYS A 618 -6.98 -21.01 -31.83
C LYS A 618 -7.43 -19.71 -31.16
N PHE A 619 -6.45 -18.90 -30.79
CA PHE A 619 -6.68 -17.50 -30.44
C PHE A 619 -6.55 -16.66 -31.71
N GLN A 620 -7.47 -15.70 -31.88
CA GLN A 620 -7.46 -14.77 -33.02
C GLN A 620 -6.72 -13.45 -32.72
N ALA A 621 -6.36 -13.24 -31.47
CA ALA A 621 -5.51 -12.15 -30.99
C ALA A 621 -4.57 -12.70 -29.90
N SER A 622 -3.54 -11.92 -29.58
CA SER A 622 -2.58 -12.19 -28.52
C SER A 622 -2.86 -11.25 -27.34
N GLY A 623 -2.38 -11.59 -26.14
CA GLY A 623 -2.46 -10.67 -25.01
C GLY A 623 -1.66 -9.39 -25.29
N GLY A 624 -2.18 -8.22 -24.97
CA GLY A 624 -1.63 -6.90 -25.30
C GLY A 624 -1.99 -6.36 -26.69
N ASP A 625 -2.73 -7.12 -27.53
CA ASP A 625 -3.19 -6.60 -28.83
C ASP A 625 -4.30 -5.56 -28.63
N GLU A 626 -4.26 -4.48 -29.41
CA GLU A 626 -5.31 -3.46 -29.44
C GLU A 626 -6.40 -3.84 -30.46
N LEU A 627 -7.66 -3.64 -30.08
CA LEU A 627 -8.81 -3.87 -30.95
C LEU A 627 -9.25 -2.55 -31.60
N PRO A 628 -9.62 -2.59 -32.90
CA PRO A 628 -10.20 -1.42 -33.55
C PRO A 628 -11.56 -1.10 -32.91
N VAL A 629 -11.78 0.20 -32.67
CA VAL A 629 -13.04 0.74 -32.14
C VAL A 629 -13.64 1.70 -33.16
N GLU A 630 -14.96 1.62 -33.35
CA GLU A 630 -15.72 2.48 -34.24
C GLU A 630 -16.61 3.43 -33.43
N HIS A 631 -16.58 4.73 -33.75
CA HIS A 631 -17.53 5.72 -33.21
C HIS A 631 -18.81 5.66 -34.05
N VAL A 632 -19.89 5.07 -33.52
CA VAL A 632 -21.09 4.72 -34.30
C VAL A 632 -22.28 5.66 -34.13
N SER A 633 -22.26 6.50 -33.09
CA SER A 633 -23.27 7.52 -32.80
C SER A 633 -22.61 8.64 -32.03
N GLY A 634 -23.03 9.89 -32.23
CA GLY A 634 -22.45 11.06 -31.59
C GLY A 634 -21.52 11.87 -32.49
N LYS A 635 -20.93 12.94 -31.95
CA LYS A 635 -20.07 13.90 -32.67
C LYS A 635 -18.73 14.12 -31.98
N SER A 636 -18.51 13.49 -30.82
CA SER A 636 -17.33 13.77 -30.01
C SER A 636 -16.01 13.43 -30.71
N ASP A 637 -14.97 14.12 -30.27
CA ASP A 637 -13.57 13.79 -30.49
C ASP A 637 -13.05 12.75 -29.46
N GLY A 638 -13.96 12.07 -28.75
CA GLY A 638 -13.64 11.05 -27.76
C GLY A 638 -12.84 9.89 -28.33
N VAL A 639 -11.97 9.32 -27.50
CA VAL A 639 -11.13 8.19 -27.89
C VAL A 639 -11.41 7.02 -26.97
N VAL A 640 -11.68 5.86 -27.56
CA VAL A 640 -11.82 4.59 -26.84
C VAL A 640 -10.72 3.65 -27.31
N LYS A 641 -9.99 3.08 -26.35
CA LYS A 641 -8.94 2.09 -26.59
C LYS A 641 -9.33 0.78 -25.93
N THR A 642 -9.21 -0.32 -26.66
CA THR A 642 -9.54 -1.66 -26.16
C THR A 642 -8.35 -2.59 -26.31
N ILE A 643 -7.98 -3.29 -25.25
CA ILE A 643 -6.82 -4.18 -25.22
C ILE A 643 -7.27 -5.60 -24.86
N VAL A 644 -6.78 -6.59 -25.59
CA VAL A 644 -6.95 -8.01 -25.22
C VAL A 644 -5.98 -8.34 -24.10
N VAL A 645 -6.46 -8.66 -22.91
CA VAL A 645 -5.60 -9.05 -21.78
C VAL A 645 -5.45 -10.58 -21.71
N ASN A 646 -6.58 -11.30 -21.76
CA ASN A 646 -6.60 -12.75 -21.76
C ASN A 646 -7.24 -13.29 -23.05
N PRO A 647 -6.44 -13.66 -24.07
CA PRO A 647 -6.96 -14.15 -25.35
C PRO A 647 -7.68 -15.50 -25.27
N GLY A 648 -7.60 -16.20 -24.14
CA GLY A 648 -8.36 -17.43 -23.89
C GLY A 648 -9.73 -17.19 -23.26
N ALA A 649 -10.00 -15.98 -22.76
CA ALA A 649 -11.24 -15.61 -22.09
C ALA A 649 -12.17 -14.72 -22.95
N VAL A 650 -11.67 -14.23 -24.10
CA VAL A 650 -12.48 -13.42 -25.04
C VAL A 650 -13.65 -14.22 -25.61
N THR A 651 -14.80 -13.54 -25.70
CA THR A 651 -16.10 -14.16 -26.01
C THR A 651 -16.38 -14.26 -27.50
N GLY A 652 -15.73 -13.43 -28.32
CA GLY A 652 -16.14 -13.23 -29.71
C GLY A 652 -17.39 -12.38 -29.88
N HIS A 653 -17.88 -11.72 -28.82
CA HIS A 653 -19.07 -10.87 -28.87
C HIS A 653 -18.77 -9.45 -29.34
N LYS A 654 -19.83 -8.76 -29.76
CA LYS A 654 -19.83 -7.31 -29.99
C LYS A 654 -20.08 -6.56 -28.68
N TYR A 655 -19.28 -5.53 -28.43
CA TYR A 655 -19.41 -4.67 -27.25
C TYR A 655 -19.66 -3.21 -27.66
N GLN A 656 -20.37 -2.48 -26.80
CA GLN A 656 -20.66 -1.07 -26.96
C GLN A 656 -20.29 -0.30 -25.68
N VAL A 657 -19.47 0.74 -25.83
CA VAL A 657 -19.23 1.76 -24.83
C VAL A 657 -20.30 2.85 -24.99
N PHE A 658 -20.92 3.24 -23.89
CA PHE A 658 -21.93 4.30 -23.85
C PHE A 658 -21.76 5.16 -22.59
N PHE A 659 -22.34 6.36 -22.62
CA PHE A 659 -22.18 7.35 -21.57
C PHE A 659 -23.51 7.69 -20.92
N GLU A 660 -23.47 7.92 -19.61
CA GLU A 660 -24.62 8.35 -18.81
C GLU A 660 -24.17 9.43 -17.80
N THR A 661 -25.10 10.23 -17.30
CA THR A 661 -24.81 11.16 -16.21
C THR A 661 -24.98 10.41 -14.90
N GLU A 662 -23.98 10.49 -14.03
CA GLU A 662 -24.05 9.92 -12.68
C GLU A 662 -25.14 10.63 -11.87
N GLU A 663 -26.17 9.88 -11.47
CA GLU A 663 -27.31 10.38 -10.71
C GLU A 663 -27.22 10.05 -9.20
N ASP A 664 -26.30 9.18 -8.78
CA ASP A 664 -26.11 8.88 -7.38
C ASP A 664 -25.41 10.04 -6.66
N SER A 665 -26.16 10.73 -5.80
CA SER A 665 -25.67 11.84 -4.98
C SER A 665 -24.54 11.47 -4.01
N THR A 666 -24.30 10.18 -3.76
CA THR A 666 -23.21 9.68 -2.93
C THR A 666 -21.93 9.41 -3.73
N SER A 667 -22.03 9.32 -5.06
CA SER A 667 -20.90 9.13 -5.95
C SER A 667 -20.02 10.39 -5.99
N PRO A 668 -18.68 10.26 -5.93
CA PRO A 668 -17.78 11.39 -6.12
C PRO A 668 -17.90 12.02 -7.52
N TYR A 669 -18.55 11.31 -8.45
CA TYR A 669 -18.79 11.74 -9.82
C TYR A 669 -20.20 12.27 -10.05
N PHE A 670 -20.99 12.52 -9.00
CA PHE A 670 -22.36 13.02 -9.12
C PHE A 670 -22.49 14.22 -10.08
N GLY A 671 -23.40 14.10 -11.06
CA GLY A 671 -23.64 15.10 -12.10
C GLY A 671 -22.60 15.14 -13.22
N GLN A 672 -21.58 14.28 -13.18
CA GLN A 672 -20.57 14.16 -14.23
C GLN A 672 -20.95 13.06 -15.23
N LEU A 673 -20.34 13.12 -16.42
CA LEU A 673 -20.53 12.10 -17.46
C LEU A 673 -19.58 10.93 -17.21
N VAL A 674 -20.14 9.74 -17.00
CA VAL A 674 -19.44 8.47 -16.80
C VAL A 674 -19.66 7.54 -18.00
N TRP A 675 -18.85 6.49 -18.11
CA TRP A 675 -18.96 5.52 -19.20
C TRP A 675 -19.16 4.09 -18.68
N ASN A 676 -19.84 3.29 -19.52
CA ASN A 676 -20.22 1.92 -19.24
C ASN A 676 -19.95 1.03 -20.46
N VAL A 677 -19.87 -0.29 -20.25
CA VAL A 677 -19.71 -1.26 -21.35
C VAL A 677 -20.84 -2.28 -21.36
N MET A 678 -21.51 -2.41 -22.50
CA MET A 678 -22.53 -3.42 -22.76
C MET A 678 -21.98 -4.51 -23.67
N ASP A 679 -22.16 -5.77 -23.27
CA ASP A 679 -22.13 -6.90 -24.19
C ASP A 679 -23.45 -6.91 -24.96
N VAL A 680 -23.38 -6.58 -26.25
CA VAL A 680 -24.54 -6.41 -27.11
C VAL A 680 -25.18 -7.76 -27.43
N ASP A 681 -24.37 -8.80 -27.62
CA ASP A 681 -24.83 -10.13 -27.99
C ASP A 681 -25.48 -10.86 -26.80
N ALA A 682 -24.95 -10.66 -25.59
CA ALA A 682 -25.54 -11.19 -24.36
C ALA A 682 -26.62 -10.28 -23.75
N ASN A 683 -26.81 -9.07 -24.27
CA ASN A 683 -27.72 -8.05 -23.75
C ASN A 683 -27.52 -7.79 -22.24
N ARG A 684 -26.27 -7.55 -21.83
CA ARG A 684 -25.87 -7.37 -20.43
C ARG A 684 -24.79 -6.29 -20.31
N VAL A 685 -24.93 -5.38 -19.35
CA VAL A 685 -23.85 -4.47 -18.95
C VAL A 685 -22.79 -5.25 -18.18
N VAL A 686 -21.57 -5.26 -18.68
CA VAL A 686 -20.44 -6.03 -18.12
C VAL A 686 -19.55 -5.19 -17.21
N LEU A 687 -19.56 -3.88 -17.41
CA LEU A 687 -18.98 -2.89 -16.49
C LEU A 687 -20.06 -1.85 -16.17
N PRO A 688 -20.78 -2.03 -15.04
CA PRO A 688 -21.83 -1.12 -14.60
C PRO A 688 -21.34 -0.08 -13.57
N GLN A 689 -20.04 -0.06 -13.25
CA GLN A 689 -19.48 0.90 -12.31
C GLN A 689 -19.22 2.17 -13.09
N ASP A 690 -19.98 3.23 -12.82
CA ASP A 690 -19.91 4.55 -13.44
C ASP A 690 -18.47 5.08 -13.57
N GLN A 691 -17.77 4.66 -14.64
CA GLN A 691 -16.33 4.87 -14.75
C GLN A 691 -16.07 6.34 -15.13
N PRO A 692 -15.14 7.02 -14.45
CA PRO A 692 -14.75 8.36 -14.87
C PRO A 692 -14.03 8.31 -16.22
N GLN A 693 -14.16 9.38 -16.98
CA GLN A 693 -13.39 9.59 -18.20
C GLN A 693 -11.99 10.08 -17.85
N VAL A 694 -11.00 9.65 -18.63
CA VAL A 694 -9.62 10.13 -18.47
C VAL A 694 -9.32 11.23 -19.48
N SER A 695 -8.32 12.06 -19.23
CA SER A 695 -7.93 13.11 -20.19
C SER A 695 -7.12 12.56 -21.37
N ASP A 696 -6.47 11.40 -21.17
CA ASP A 696 -5.67 10.71 -22.17
C ASP A 696 -5.78 9.20 -21.94
N VAL A 697 -6.13 8.45 -22.99
CA VAL A 697 -6.29 6.99 -22.97
C VAL A 697 -4.97 6.26 -22.67
N GLU A 698 -3.82 6.93 -22.80
CA GLU A 698 -2.51 6.34 -22.54
C GLU A 698 -2.05 6.46 -21.09
N THR A 699 -2.59 7.39 -20.28
CA THR A 699 -2.02 7.73 -18.96
C THR A 699 -2.68 7.02 -17.77
N HIS A 700 -3.86 6.46 -17.94
CA HIS A 700 -4.62 5.80 -16.87
C HIS A 700 -4.92 4.37 -17.27
N THR A 701 -4.40 3.38 -16.53
CA THR A 701 -4.43 1.96 -16.92
C THR A 701 -5.09 1.03 -15.91
N ASP A 702 -5.79 1.61 -14.95
CA ASP A 702 -6.40 0.99 -13.78
C ASP A 702 -7.88 0.64 -14.00
N GLN A 703 -8.36 0.67 -15.24
CA GLN A 703 -9.73 0.32 -15.56
C GLN A 703 -9.96 -1.19 -15.33
N PRO A 704 -11.14 -1.58 -14.81
CA PRO A 704 -11.53 -2.97 -14.60
C PRO A 704 -11.33 -3.86 -15.83
N LEU A 705 -11.01 -5.13 -15.59
CA LEU A 705 -10.93 -6.16 -16.62
C LEU A 705 -12.23 -6.97 -16.65
N PHE A 706 -12.72 -7.28 -17.85
CA PHE A 706 -13.92 -8.11 -18.05
C PHE A 706 -13.75 -8.94 -19.32
N ASP A 707 -14.25 -10.18 -19.33
CA ASP A 707 -14.24 -11.07 -20.50
C ASP A 707 -12.87 -11.16 -21.23
N GLY A 708 -11.77 -11.02 -20.49
CA GLY A 708 -10.41 -11.01 -21.05
C GLY A 708 -9.98 -9.72 -21.75
N LEU A 709 -10.68 -8.61 -21.55
CA LEU A 709 -10.48 -7.31 -22.19
C LEU A 709 -10.28 -6.19 -21.15
N GLN A 710 -9.61 -5.12 -21.57
CA GLN A 710 -9.59 -3.81 -20.89
C GLN A 710 -10.10 -2.74 -21.86
N VAL A 711 -10.96 -1.85 -21.38
CA VAL A 711 -11.42 -0.67 -22.13
C VAL A 711 -10.98 0.59 -21.40
N ARG A 712 -10.54 1.59 -22.16
CA ARG A 712 -10.16 2.93 -21.68
C ARG A 712 -10.87 3.97 -22.52
N VAL A 713 -11.37 5.02 -21.87
CA VAL A 713 -12.17 6.06 -22.50
C VAL A 713 -11.64 7.43 -22.12
N ALA A 714 -11.18 8.19 -23.11
CA ALA A 714 -10.80 9.58 -22.93
C ALA A 714 -11.87 10.53 -23.46
N GLY A 715 -12.19 11.52 -22.64
CA GLY A 715 -13.01 12.67 -23.01
C GLY A 715 -12.11 13.87 -23.30
N PRO A 716 -12.15 14.47 -24.51
CA PRO A 716 -11.36 15.67 -24.77
C PRO A 716 -11.90 16.82 -23.90
N PRO A 717 -11.04 17.74 -23.44
CA PRO A 717 -11.48 18.85 -22.61
C PRO A 717 -12.35 19.82 -23.41
N LEU A 718 -13.29 20.50 -22.74
CA LEU A 718 -14.07 21.60 -23.31
C LEU A 718 -13.16 22.81 -23.57
N ALA A 719 -12.42 22.78 -24.67
CA ALA A 719 -11.37 23.73 -25.01
C ALA A 719 -11.22 23.84 -26.53
N ILE A 720 -10.44 24.83 -26.96
CA ILE A 720 -10.08 24.98 -28.36
C ILE A 720 -8.93 24.04 -28.70
N LYS A 721 -9.17 23.15 -29.66
CA LYS A 721 -8.26 22.08 -30.10
C LYS A 721 -7.05 22.65 -30.83
N THR A 722 -7.31 23.50 -31.83
CA THR A 722 -6.29 24.16 -32.62
C THR A 722 -6.76 25.54 -33.03
N TRP A 723 -5.82 26.45 -33.26
CA TRP A 723 -6.08 27.75 -33.86
C TRP A 723 -4.88 28.18 -34.69
N ASP A 724 -5.12 28.98 -35.73
CA ASP A 724 -4.09 29.50 -36.62
C ASP A 724 -4.41 30.92 -37.07
N TYR A 725 -3.37 31.66 -37.47
CA TYR A 725 -3.51 32.99 -38.06
C TYR A 725 -2.68 33.11 -39.34
N GLU A 726 -3.36 33.32 -40.46
CA GLU A 726 -2.75 33.56 -41.76
C GLU A 726 -2.65 35.06 -42.04
N SER A 727 -1.44 35.57 -42.24
CA SER A 727 -1.22 36.98 -42.58
C SER A 727 -1.63 37.33 -44.00
N GLY A 728 -2.23 38.49 -44.15
CA GLY A 728 -2.68 39.07 -45.41
C GLY A 728 -1.81 40.22 -45.90
N THR A 729 -2.48 41.21 -46.49
CA THR A 729 -1.89 42.42 -47.04
C THR A 729 -1.78 43.51 -45.97
N PRO A 730 -0.61 44.15 -45.80
CA PRO A 730 -0.45 45.29 -44.90
C PRO A 730 -1.41 46.43 -45.21
N SER A 731 -1.78 47.17 -44.17
CA SER A 731 -2.51 48.42 -44.28
C SER A 731 -1.77 49.41 -45.16
N PRO A 732 -2.48 50.23 -45.97
CA PRO A 732 -1.88 51.39 -46.64
C PRO A 732 -1.18 52.36 -45.70
N LEU A 733 -1.56 52.40 -44.42
CA LEU A 733 -0.94 53.22 -43.36
C LEU A 733 0.38 52.62 -42.87
N TYR A 734 0.56 51.31 -42.99
CA TYR A 734 1.72 50.57 -42.49
C TYR A 734 2.33 49.68 -43.61
N PRO A 735 2.79 50.26 -44.73
CA PRO A 735 3.23 49.49 -45.90
C PRO A 735 4.47 48.63 -45.63
N ASP A 736 5.28 49.02 -44.64
CA ASP A 736 6.51 48.32 -44.22
C ASP A 736 6.28 47.33 -43.07
N TYR A 737 5.02 47.04 -42.69
CA TYR A 737 4.71 46.12 -41.61
C TYR A 737 5.23 44.71 -41.90
N ASP A 738 6.01 44.16 -40.96
CA ASP A 738 6.56 42.81 -41.01
C ASP A 738 5.45 41.79 -40.69
N ARG A 739 4.78 41.36 -41.77
CA ARG A 739 3.57 40.52 -41.81
C ARG A 739 3.47 39.56 -40.62
N GLY A 740 2.33 39.60 -39.93
CA GLY A 740 2.07 38.79 -38.74
C GLY A 740 0.94 39.35 -37.88
N ARG A 741 0.32 38.49 -37.06
CA ARG A 741 -0.77 38.88 -36.15
C ARG A 741 -0.44 40.13 -35.32
N TRP A 742 -1.32 41.11 -35.32
CA TRP A 742 -1.18 42.39 -34.61
C TRP A 742 -1.89 42.43 -33.24
N PHE A 743 -2.67 41.40 -32.91
CA PHE A 743 -3.35 41.22 -31.62
C PHE A 743 -2.85 39.98 -30.85
N THR A 744 -3.18 39.91 -29.57
CA THR A 744 -2.92 38.79 -28.65
C THR A 744 -4.08 38.66 -27.67
N GLY A 745 -4.02 37.74 -26.71
CA GLY A 745 -5.10 37.51 -25.75
C GLY A 745 -4.86 37.92 -24.30
N GLY A 746 -3.77 38.65 -24.02
CA GLY A 746 -3.54 39.29 -22.71
C GLY A 746 -3.36 38.38 -21.49
N GLY A 747 -3.49 37.06 -21.62
CA GLY A 747 -3.55 36.15 -20.47
C GLY A 747 -4.91 36.15 -19.74
N HIS A 748 -6.01 36.48 -20.42
CA HIS A 748 -7.33 36.66 -19.79
C HIS A 748 -8.01 35.37 -19.28
N GLY A 749 -7.41 34.20 -19.49
CA GLY A 749 -7.92 32.90 -19.02
C GLY A 749 -8.56 32.02 -20.10
N GLY A 750 -8.63 32.48 -21.35
CA GLY A 750 -9.14 31.68 -22.47
C GLY A 750 -8.22 30.52 -22.85
N SER A 751 -8.79 29.43 -23.39
CA SER A 751 -8.06 28.21 -23.72
C SER A 751 -7.11 28.34 -24.93
N ALA A 752 -7.26 29.40 -25.73
CA ALA A 752 -6.47 29.63 -26.93
C ALA A 752 -6.08 31.09 -27.11
N LEU A 753 -5.27 31.37 -28.14
CA LEU A 753 -4.82 32.71 -28.51
C LEU A 753 -4.20 33.47 -27.32
N PHE A 754 -3.34 32.80 -26.55
CA PHE A 754 -2.66 33.39 -25.38
C PHE A 754 -3.62 33.96 -24.33
N GLY A 755 -4.75 33.27 -24.09
CA GLY A 755 -5.73 33.65 -23.07
C GLY A 755 -6.91 34.49 -23.57
N GLY A 756 -6.96 34.84 -24.87
CA GLY A 756 -7.94 35.79 -25.39
C GLY A 756 -9.10 35.18 -26.15
N LEU A 757 -9.14 33.86 -26.29
CA LEU A 757 -10.20 33.17 -27.01
C LEU A 757 -10.82 32.09 -26.11
N PHE A 758 -12.13 32.18 -25.94
CA PHE A 758 -12.91 31.35 -25.03
C PHE A 758 -14.03 30.63 -25.77
N ILE A 759 -14.32 29.40 -25.35
CA ILE A 759 -15.64 28.81 -25.54
C ILE A 759 -16.62 29.57 -24.64
N TRP A 760 -17.82 29.86 -25.15
CA TRP A 760 -18.80 30.68 -24.46
C TRP A 760 -19.10 30.18 -23.04
N GLU A 761 -19.31 28.87 -22.87
CA GLU A 761 -19.59 28.26 -21.56
C GLU A 761 -18.47 28.49 -20.54
N ASN A 762 -17.20 28.42 -20.96
CA ASN A 762 -16.06 28.70 -20.08
C ASN A 762 -15.91 30.20 -19.77
N PHE A 763 -16.42 31.09 -20.64
CA PHE A 763 -16.36 32.54 -20.43
C PHE A 763 -17.48 33.03 -19.51
N TRP A 764 -18.71 32.54 -19.70
CA TRP A 764 -19.89 33.03 -18.98
C TRP A 764 -20.35 32.11 -17.84
N GLY A 765 -20.07 30.81 -17.94
CA GLY A 765 -20.52 29.78 -16.99
C GLY A 765 -21.86 29.12 -17.34
N SER A 766 -22.56 29.60 -18.38
CA SER A 766 -23.79 29.00 -18.88
C SER A 766 -23.92 29.19 -20.40
N SER A 767 -24.53 28.22 -21.08
CA SER A 767 -24.70 28.22 -22.54
C SER A 767 -26.07 27.66 -22.92
N ALA A 768 -26.67 28.18 -23.99
CA ALA A 768 -27.82 27.53 -24.65
C ALA A 768 -27.37 26.47 -25.67
N ILE A 769 -26.10 26.51 -26.07
CA ILE A 769 -25.49 25.58 -27.01
C ILE A 769 -24.88 24.43 -26.22
N ALA A 770 -25.28 23.20 -26.55
CA ALA A 770 -24.66 22.03 -25.98
C ALA A 770 -23.19 21.93 -26.44
N PRO A 771 -22.27 21.48 -25.59
CA PRO A 771 -20.87 21.28 -25.97
C PRO A 771 -20.65 20.44 -27.25
N GLY A 772 -21.55 19.50 -27.53
CA GLY A 772 -21.55 18.67 -28.75
C GLY A 772 -21.83 19.42 -30.06
N ASP A 773 -22.32 20.66 -29.97
CA ASP A 773 -22.76 21.47 -31.11
C ASP A 773 -21.84 22.66 -31.42
N LEU A 774 -20.65 22.71 -30.81
CA LEU A 774 -19.65 23.71 -31.15
C LEU A 774 -19.14 23.53 -32.59
N VAL A 775 -18.83 24.65 -33.26
CA VAL A 775 -18.41 24.67 -34.68
C VAL A 775 -17.04 25.31 -34.86
N PRO A 776 -16.24 24.89 -35.85
CA PRO A 776 -15.03 25.61 -36.23
C PRO A 776 -15.36 27.00 -36.78
N ILE A 777 -14.54 27.98 -36.44
CA ILE A 777 -14.75 29.38 -36.82
C ILE A 777 -13.59 29.91 -37.64
N LYS A 778 -13.92 30.78 -38.59
CA LYS A 778 -12.98 31.62 -39.33
C LYS A 778 -13.38 33.09 -39.18
N VAL A 779 -12.42 33.95 -38.84
CA VAL A 779 -12.54 35.40 -38.76
C VAL A 779 -11.62 36.04 -39.79
N GLU A 780 -12.17 36.76 -40.74
CA GLU A 780 -11.44 37.46 -41.81
C GLU A 780 -11.34 38.94 -41.47
N TRP A 781 -10.12 39.44 -41.23
CA TRP A 781 -9.84 40.82 -40.86
C TRP A 781 -9.52 41.69 -42.07
N THR A 782 -10.02 42.94 -42.07
CA THR A 782 -9.64 43.97 -43.04
C THR A 782 -8.79 45.05 -42.36
N PRO A 783 -7.71 45.53 -43.00
CA PRO A 783 -6.83 46.51 -42.38
C PRO A 783 -7.48 47.89 -42.27
N MET A 784 -6.95 48.70 -41.36
CA MET A 784 -7.30 50.12 -41.27
C MET A 784 -6.81 50.86 -42.52
N THR A 785 -7.60 51.81 -43.02
CA THR A 785 -7.24 52.65 -44.18
C THR A 785 -6.94 54.09 -43.81
N ASP A 786 -7.50 54.60 -42.71
CA ASP A 786 -7.33 55.98 -42.23
C ASP A 786 -7.79 56.12 -40.76
N PHE A 787 -7.35 57.14 -40.01
CA PHE A 787 -7.80 57.43 -38.64
C PHE A 787 -7.74 58.94 -38.31
N ASP A 788 -8.52 59.36 -37.31
CA ASP A 788 -8.40 60.73 -36.76
C ASP A 788 -7.36 60.75 -35.64
N ASP A 789 -6.22 61.40 -35.88
CA ASP A 789 -5.16 61.60 -34.89
C ASP A 789 -5.56 62.71 -33.90
N TRP A 790 -6.19 62.33 -32.79
CA TRP A 790 -6.72 63.24 -31.78
C TRP A 790 -5.64 63.71 -30.79
N ASP A 791 -4.60 62.92 -30.58
CA ASP A 791 -3.49 63.26 -29.67
C ASP A 791 -2.28 63.92 -30.38
N GLY A 792 -2.26 63.89 -31.71
CA GLY A 792 -1.26 64.53 -32.56
C GLY A 792 0.06 63.76 -32.64
N ASN A 793 0.07 62.47 -32.28
CA ASN A 793 1.28 61.65 -32.24
C ASN A 793 1.66 61.04 -33.61
N GLY A 794 0.77 61.12 -34.61
CA GLY A 794 0.98 60.60 -35.96
C GLY A 794 0.80 59.09 -36.12
N GLU A 795 0.32 58.40 -35.10
CA GLU A 795 0.04 56.96 -35.03
C GLU A 795 -1.38 56.75 -34.47
N TYR A 796 -2.01 55.62 -34.82
CA TYR A 796 -3.34 55.31 -34.29
C TYR A 796 -3.25 54.96 -32.80
N THR A 797 -3.98 55.70 -31.97
CA THR A 797 -4.21 55.37 -30.57
C THR A 797 -5.57 54.68 -30.42
N ILE A 798 -5.64 53.55 -29.70
CA ILE A 798 -6.90 52.81 -29.48
C ILE A 798 -7.95 53.75 -28.86
N GLY A 799 -9.16 53.73 -29.42
CA GLY A 799 -10.25 54.64 -29.06
C GLY A 799 -10.42 55.84 -29.99
N GLU A 800 -9.42 56.14 -30.83
CA GLU A 800 -9.57 57.11 -31.92
C GLU A 800 -10.49 56.56 -33.01
N PRO A 801 -11.28 57.42 -33.69
CA PRO A 801 -12.09 56.98 -34.81
C PRO A 801 -11.22 56.51 -35.98
N TYR A 802 -11.40 55.27 -36.42
CA TYR A 802 -10.72 54.72 -37.59
C TYR A 802 -11.67 54.42 -38.75
N ARG A 803 -11.12 54.27 -39.96
CA ARG A 803 -11.83 53.88 -41.18
C ARG A 803 -11.19 52.64 -41.79
N PHE A 804 -12.00 51.82 -42.44
CA PHE A 804 -11.59 50.61 -43.15
C PHE A 804 -12.53 50.37 -44.34
N ASN A 805 -12.23 49.37 -45.18
CA ASN A 805 -13.12 48.99 -46.26
C ASN A 805 -14.35 48.24 -45.73
N THR A 806 -15.49 48.93 -45.59
CA THR A 806 -16.73 48.36 -45.05
C THR A 806 -17.31 47.22 -45.89
N ASP A 807 -16.98 47.12 -47.19
CA ASP A 807 -17.42 46.00 -48.03
C ASP A 807 -16.73 44.68 -47.64
N GLU A 808 -15.55 44.79 -47.03
CA GLU A 808 -14.75 43.66 -46.51
C GLU A 808 -15.06 43.33 -45.05
N GLY A 809 -15.74 44.22 -44.31
CA GLY A 809 -16.25 43.96 -42.96
C GLY A 809 -17.71 43.52 -42.91
N GLN A 810 -18.27 43.37 -41.71
CA GLN A 810 -19.70 43.18 -41.48
C GLN A 810 -20.23 44.19 -40.48
N ASN A 811 -21.56 44.30 -40.33
CA ASN A 811 -22.13 45.03 -39.21
C ASN A 811 -22.25 44.12 -37.97
N ALA A 812 -22.07 44.66 -36.78
CA ALA A 812 -22.24 43.98 -35.51
C ALA A 812 -23.19 44.75 -34.60
N PHE A 813 -23.86 44.03 -33.71
CA PHE A 813 -24.76 44.62 -32.71
C PHE A 813 -23.92 45.15 -31.55
N MET A 814 -23.97 46.45 -31.29
CA MET A 814 -23.14 47.08 -30.27
C MET A 814 -23.95 47.42 -29.02
N TYR A 815 -23.36 47.15 -27.86
CA TYR A 815 -23.94 47.45 -26.56
C TYR A 815 -22.90 48.09 -25.65
N VAL A 816 -23.29 49.10 -24.86
CA VAL A 816 -22.37 49.75 -23.92
C VAL A 816 -21.99 48.83 -22.77
N THR A 817 -22.96 48.11 -22.20
CA THR A 817 -22.75 47.24 -21.05
C THR A 817 -23.90 46.27 -20.83
N TRP A 818 -23.77 45.45 -19.79
CA TRP A 818 -24.74 44.48 -19.32
C TRP A 818 -26.07 45.14 -18.90
N GLY A 819 -27.17 44.42 -19.12
CA GLY A 819 -28.52 44.84 -18.72
C GLY A 819 -29.33 45.52 -19.83
N ALA A 820 -30.62 45.68 -19.56
CA ALA A 820 -31.57 46.25 -20.51
C ALA A 820 -31.33 47.73 -20.79
N GLY A 821 -31.56 48.12 -22.05
CA GLY A 821 -31.49 49.53 -22.49
C GLY A 821 -30.08 50.04 -22.83
N ASN A 822 -29.11 49.13 -22.98
CA ASN A 822 -27.72 49.46 -23.33
C ASN A 822 -27.38 49.20 -24.81
N TYR A 823 -28.37 48.95 -25.67
CA TYR A 823 -28.17 48.75 -27.10
C TYR A 823 -27.89 50.07 -27.81
N GLU A 824 -26.76 50.17 -28.52
CA GLU A 824 -26.33 51.39 -29.22
C GLU A 824 -26.72 51.37 -30.71
N GLY A 825 -26.73 50.19 -31.34
CA GLY A 825 -27.10 50.05 -32.75
C GLY A 825 -26.38 48.93 -33.48
N PHE A 826 -26.43 48.98 -34.82
CA PHE A 826 -25.87 48.00 -35.74
C PHE A 826 -24.84 48.67 -36.66
N PHE A 827 -23.56 48.53 -36.32
CA PHE A 827 -22.46 49.32 -36.88
C PHE A 827 -21.38 48.46 -37.53
N PRO A 828 -20.66 48.97 -38.54
CA PRO A 828 -19.63 48.20 -39.25
C PRO A 828 -18.42 47.91 -38.33
N VAL A 829 -17.91 46.67 -38.39
CA VAL A 829 -16.69 46.19 -37.73
C VAL A 829 -15.68 45.67 -38.77
N PRO A 830 -14.36 45.74 -38.49
CA PRO A 830 -13.31 45.48 -39.47
C PRO A 830 -13.01 43.99 -39.67
N PHE A 831 -14.02 43.14 -39.55
CA PHE A 831 -13.89 41.70 -39.77
C PHE A 831 -15.21 41.05 -40.15
N LYS A 832 -15.15 39.84 -40.72
CA LYS A 832 -16.29 38.94 -40.92
C LYS A 832 -16.08 37.64 -40.16
N VAL A 833 -17.14 37.05 -39.60
CA VAL A 833 -17.08 35.79 -38.87
C VAL A 833 -17.90 34.72 -39.57
N PHE A 834 -17.31 33.53 -39.74
CA PHE A 834 -17.93 32.41 -40.42
C PHE A 834 -17.83 31.14 -39.57
N ASP A 835 -18.94 30.40 -39.51
CA ASP A 835 -18.95 28.97 -39.25
C ASP A 835 -18.47 28.24 -40.50
N VAL A 836 -17.39 27.47 -40.34
CA VAL A 836 -16.74 26.74 -41.44
C VAL A 836 -16.85 25.24 -41.29
N SER A 837 -17.92 24.76 -40.62
CA SER A 837 -18.25 23.33 -40.55
C SER A 837 -18.39 22.70 -41.93
N ASP A 838 -18.86 23.47 -42.92
CA ASP A 838 -18.77 23.18 -44.35
C ASP A 838 -17.86 24.22 -45.02
N PRO A 839 -16.57 23.92 -45.25
CA PRO A 839 -15.63 24.86 -45.85
C PRO A 839 -15.99 25.29 -47.27
N ASP A 840 -16.74 24.48 -48.01
CA ASP A 840 -17.19 24.80 -49.37
C ASP A 840 -18.37 25.78 -49.35
N ASN A 841 -19.14 25.83 -48.25
CA ASN A 841 -20.29 26.70 -48.06
C ASN A 841 -20.27 27.37 -46.67
N PRO A 842 -19.30 28.26 -46.38
CA PRO A 842 -19.16 28.88 -45.07
C PRO A 842 -20.37 29.75 -44.74
N ARG A 843 -20.87 29.63 -43.51
CA ARG A 843 -22.06 30.33 -43.02
C ARG A 843 -21.64 31.54 -42.20
N GLN A 844 -21.98 32.74 -42.67
CA GLN A 844 -21.64 33.97 -41.95
C GLN A 844 -22.48 34.10 -40.67
N LEU A 845 -21.87 34.55 -39.57
CA LEU A 845 -22.48 34.62 -38.25
C LEU A 845 -22.70 36.06 -37.76
N ASN A 846 -23.71 36.24 -36.91
CA ASN A 846 -23.87 37.50 -36.17
C ASN A 846 -22.77 37.67 -35.11
N VAL A 847 -22.42 38.93 -34.88
CA VAL A 847 -21.44 39.33 -33.87
C VAL A 847 -22.05 40.38 -32.96
N ILE A 848 -21.76 40.26 -31.67
CA ILE A 848 -22.10 41.27 -30.67
C ILE A 848 -20.81 41.86 -30.13
N ILE A 849 -20.76 43.18 -30.05
CA ILE A 849 -19.65 43.90 -29.44
C ILE A 849 -20.14 44.54 -28.16
N ARG A 850 -19.40 44.31 -27.07
CA ARG A 850 -19.50 45.19 -25.91
C ARG A 850 -18.56 46.37 -26.17
N ASP A 851 -19.13 47.51 -26.53
CA ASP A 851 -18.42 48.76 -26.79
C ASP A 851 -18.58 49.69 -25.57
N ARG A 852 -17.68 49.54 -24.60
CA ARG A 852 -17.82 50.22 -23.30
C ARG A 852 -17.53 51.72 -23.37
N ASN A 853 -16.71 52.15 -24.33
CA ASN A 853 -16.37 53.56 -24.52
C ASN A 853 -17.43 54.31 -25.34
N ALA A 854 -18.39 53.58 -25.94
CA ALA A 854 -19.51 54.08 -26.72
C ALA A 854 -19.07 54.96 -27.91
N ASN A 855 -17.95 54.61 -28.55
CA ASN A 855 -17.46 55.28 -29.76
C ASN A 855 -18.05 54.68 -31.04
N LEU A 856 -18.89 53.64 -30.91
CA LEU A 856 -19.57 52.92 -31.99
C LEU A 856 -18.60 52.21 -32.95
N GLN A 857 -17.41 51.87 -32.45
CA GLN A 857 -16.39 51.12 -33.16
C GLN A 857 -15.89 49.97 -32.30
N TRP A 858 -15.40 48.91 -32.94
CA TRP A 858 -14.75 47.83 -32.21
C TRP A 858 -13.31 48.20 -31.88
N ASP A 859 -12.91 48.04 -30.63
CA ASP A 859 -11.55 48.30 -30.14
C ASP A 859 -10.95 47.06 -29.46
N LEU A 860 -9.62 46.98 -29.43
CA LEU A 860 -8.91 46.02 -28.57
C LEU A 860 -9.11 46.38 -27.09
N HIS A 861 -8.93 45.39 -26.21
CA HIS A 861 -8.86 45.55 -24.78
C HIS A 861 -7.55 46.23 -24.38
N THR A 862 -7.61 47.53 -24.18
CA THR A 862 -6.58 48.31 -23.50
C THR A 862 -7.21 49.43 -22.70
N ASP A 863 -6.43 50.02 -21.80
CA ASP A 863 -6.71 51.39 -21.36
C ASP A 863 -6.49 52.34 -22.55
N PRO A 864 -7.52 53.02 -23.07
CA PRO A 864 -7.34 53.91 -24.21
C PRO A 864 -6.79 55.30 -23.80
N PHE A 865 -6.53 55.60 -22.51
CA PHE A 865 -6.27 56.98 -22.09
C PHE A 865 -5.04 57.19 -21.19
N THR A 866 -3.89 57.43 -21.82
CA THR A 866 -2.96 58.51 -21.39
C THR A 866 -3.45 59.90 -21.82
N MET A 867 -4.54 59.98 -22.59
CA MET A 867 -5.18 61.23 -22.97
C MET A 867 -5.91 61.87 -21.77
N THR A 868 -5.53 63.09 -21.42
CA THR A 868 -6.29 63.93 -20.48
C THR A 868 -7.58 64.37 -21.21
N ARG A 869 -8.74 63.84 -20.82
CA ARG A 869 -10.03 64.09 -21.49
C ARG A 869 -10.32 65.61 -21.54
N THR A 870 -10.66 66.14 -22.72
CA THR A 870 -11.21 67.50 -22.85
C THR A 870 -12.59 67.59 -22.17
N PRO A 871 -13.01 68.78 -21.71
CA PRO A 871 -14.07 68.96 -20.71
C PRO A 871 -15.51 68.58 -21.14
N GLU A 872 -15.71 67.99 -22.32
CA GLU A 872 -17.03 67.76 -22.92
C GLU A 872 -17.71 66.48 -22.42
N PHE A 873 -17.01 65.62 -21.68
CA PHE A 873 -17.54 64.34 -21.18
C PHE A 873 -17.27 64.14 -19.68
N GLY A 874 -17.93 64.94 -18.84
CA GLY A 874 -17.62 65.10 -17.41
C GLY A 874 -17.44 63.84 -16.56
N GLY A 875 -16.40 63.85 -15.70
CA GLY A 875 -16.24 62.98 -14.53
C GLY A 875 -14.79 62.51 -14.30
N ASP A 876 -14.15 62.97 -13.21
CA ASP A 876 -12.75 62.67 -12.80
C ASP A 876 -12.57 61.32 -12.07
N GLN A 877 -13.15 60.23 -12.58
CA GLN A 877 -12.76 58.89 -12.13
C GLN A 877 -12.56 57.97 -13.33
N ILE A 878 -11.31 57.55 -13.53
CA ILE A 878 -10.95 56.46 -14.44
C ILE A 878 -11.56 55.21 -13.84
N ASP A 879 -12.72 54.81 -14.36
CA ASP A 879 -13.27 53.51 -14.07
C ASP A 879 -12.40 52.48 -14.79
N ILE A 880 -11.78 51.59 -14.02
CA ILE A 880 -10.91 50.52 -14.53
C ILE A 880 -11.69 49.54 -15.45
N ASP A 881 -13.02 49.70 -15.52
CA ASP A 881 -13.99 48.96 -16.32
C ASP A 881 -14.14 49.41 -17.79
N THR A 882 -13.53 50.53 -18.22
CA THR A 882 -13.58 50.98 -19.63
C THR A 882 -12.77 50.12 -20.60
N ARG A 883 -11.97 49.18 -20.08
CA ARG A 883 -11.05 48.34 -20.86
C ARG A 883 -11.77 47.19 -21.58
N PHE A 884 -12.93 46.75 -21.09
CA PHE A 884 -13.53 45.46 -21.47
C PHE A 884 -14.34 45.50 -22.77
N ASN A 885 -13.65 45.45 -23.91
CA ASN A 885 -14.25 45.27 -25.23
C ASN A 885 -14.27 43.78 -25.61
N TYR A 886 -15.46 43.18 -25.57
CA TYR A 886 -15.66 41.78 -25.91
C TYR A 886 -16.30 41.63 -27.27
N VAL A 887 -15.89 40.59 -27.99
CA VAL A 887 -16.55 40.12 -29.20
C VAL A 887 -17.24 38.81 -28.88
N PHE A 888 -18.57 38.76 -29.00
CA PHE A 888 -19.32 37.51 -28.89
C PHE A 888 -19.70 37.03 -30.28
N ILE A 889 -19.38 35.77 -30.55
CA ILE A 889 -19.67 35.10 -31.81
C ILE A 889 -20.93 34.27 -31.61
N MET A 890 -22.00 34.70 -32.27
CA MET A 890 -23.34 34.12 -32.09
C MET A 890 -23.54 32.92 -33.02
N ALA A 891 -24.36 31.96 -32.63
CA ALA A 891 -24.69 30.81 -33.48
C ALA A 891 -25.67 31.12 -34.60
N THR A 892 -26.41 32.23 -34.49
CA THR A 892 -27.38 32.69 -35.49
C THR A 892 -26.71 33.18 -36.78
N ASP A 893 -27.36 32.89 -37.92
CA ASP A 893 -26.97 33.40 -39.25
C ASP A 893 -26.88 34.92 -39.28
N TYR A 894 -25.89 35.45 -40.00
CA TYR A 894 -25.72 36.89 -40.20
C TYR A 894 -26.99 37.53 -40.76
N ASP A 895 -27.54 38.49 -40.01
CA ASP A 895 -28.73 39.25 -40.38
C ASP A 895 -28.33 40.62 -40.93
N PRO A 896 -28.31 40.83 -42.26
CA PRO A 896 -27.96 42.12 -42.83
C PRO A 896 -28.98 43.22 -42.53
N THR A 897 -30.19 42.88 -42.03
CA THR A 897 -31.21 43.87 -41.65
C THR A 897 -31.00 44.43 -40.25
N GLY A 898 -30.20 43.76 -39.41
CA GLY A 898 -29.88 44.20 -38.05
C GLY A 898 -31.06 44.12 -37.09
N GLN A 899 -32.03 43.23 -37.29
CA GLN A 899 -33.25 43.17 -36.49
C GLN A 899 -33.18 42.16 -35.35
N ILE A 900 -32.48 41.04 -35.54
CA ILE A 900 -32.56 39.89 -34.63
C ILE A 900 -32.13 40.18 -33.18
N TYR A 901 -31.19 41.10 -32.96
CA TYR A 901 -30.72 41.56 -31.64
C TYR A 901 -30.92 43.06 -31.40
N ASP A 902 -31.83 43.71 -32.14
CA ASP A 902 -32.22 45.11 -31.89
C ASP A 902 -33.53 45.14 -31.06
N PRO A 903 -33.47 45.45 -29.75
CA PRO A 903 -34.67 45.51 -28.92
C PRO A 903 -35.66 46.60 -29.34
N ASN A 904 -35.22 47.65 -30.04
CA ASN A 904 -36.10 48.70 -30.55
C ASN A 904 -36.94 48.22 -31.75
N GLN A 905 -36.52 47.12 -32.39
CA GLN A 905 -37.21 46.47 -33.50
C GLN A 905 -37.83 45.12 -33.11
N GLY A 906 -37.86 44.80 -31.81
CA GLY A 906 -38.43 43.56 -31.29
C GLY A 906 -37.48 42.36 -31.30
N GLY A 907 -36.20 42.57 -31.57
CA GLY A 907 -35.14 41.58 -31.40
C GLY A 907 -34.79 41.32 -29.93
N LEU A 908 -33.99 40.29 -29.68
CA LEU A 908 -33.56 39.90 -28.33
C LEU A 908 -32.49 40.85 -27.81
N ASP A 909 -32.75 41.50 -26.67
CA ASP A 909 -31.72 42.24 -25.92
C ASP A 909 -30.78 41.25 -25.23
N ILE A 910 -29.62 41.01 -25.84
CA ILE A 910 -28.65 40.01 -25.35
C ILE A 910 -28.07 40.43 -24.00
N MET A 911 -27.75 41.71 -23.83
CA MET A 911 -27.19 42.20 -22.58
C MET A 911 -28.21 42.15 -21.44
N ALA A 912 -29.51 42.35 -21.71
CA ALA A 912 -30.57 42.11 -20.75
C ALA A 912 -30.75 40.63 -20.41
N LYS A 913 -30.66 39.75 -21.42
CA LYS A 913 -30.79 38.30 -21.26
C LYS A 913 -29.69 37.74 -20.36
N LEU A 914 -28.45 38.16 -20.57
CA LEU A 914 -27.28 37.74 -19.80
C LEU A 914 -27.37 38.04 -18.30
N VAL A 915 -28.09 39.08 -17.89
CA VAL A 915 -28.27 39.42 -16.46
C VAL A 915 -29.60 38.92 -15.88
N SER A 916 -30.34 38.10 -16.64
CA SER A 916 -31.62 37.56 -16.22
C SER A 916 -31.47 36.22 -15.47
N ALA A 917 -32.57 35.70 -14.92
CA ALA A 917 -32.56 34.40 -14.23
C ALA A 917 -32.35 33.20 -15.19
N ASP A 918 -32.56 33.38 -16.49
CA ASP A 918 -32.21 32.42 -17.54
C ASP A 918 -31.25 33.14 -18.48
N ASP A 919 -29.96 33.10 -18.17
CA ASP A 919 -28.90 33.85 -18.83
C ASP A 919 -28.28 33.13 -20.04
N ARG A 920 -28.74 31.92 -20.33
CA ARG A 920 -28.26 31.11 -21.44
C ARG A 920 -28.58 31.78 -22.78
N ILE A 921 -27.55 31.94 -23.61
CA ILE A 921 -27.65 32.47 -24.97
C ILE A 921 -26.97 31.54 -25.99
N GLU A 922 -27.34 31.71 -27.25
CA GLU A 922 -26.79 30.97 -28.39
C GLU A 922 -25.50 31.62 -28.90
N ALA A 923 -24.47 31.67 -28.06
CA ALA A 923 -23.14 32.13 -28.44
C ALA A 923 -22.15 30.95 -28.43
N TYR A 924 -21.31 30.86 -29.47
CA TYR A 924 -20.30 29.81 -29.55
C TYR A 924 -19.02 30.20 -28.80
N TYR A 925 -18.54 31.43 -28.99
CA TYR A 925 -17.24 31.88 -28.50
C TYR A 925 -17.25 33.33 -28.05
N ALA A 926 -16.32 33.67 -27.17
CA ALA A 926 -15.99 35.04 -26.83
C ALA A 926 -14.51 35.32 -27.15
N MET A 927 -14.23 36.49 -27.74
CA MET A 927 -12.89 36.99 -27.92
C MET A 927 -12.66 38.22 -27.06
N TRP A 928 -11.53 38.21 -26.39
CA TRP A 928 -11.02 39.26 -25.53
C TRP A 928 -9.57 39.51 -25.94
N LEU A 929 -9.36 40.53 -26.78
CA LEU A 929 -8.11 40.70 -27.51
C LEU A 929 -7.34 41.93 -27.07
N ASP A 930 -6.02 41.80 -26.92
CA ASP A 930 -5.08 42.86 -26.56
C ASP A 930 -4.16 43.20 -27.75
N PRO A 931 -3.49 44.36 -27.73
CA PRO A 931 -2.43 44.66 -28.68
C PRO A 931 -1.24 43.73 -28.50
N ARG A 932 -0.62 43.34 -29.61
CA ARG A 932 0.58 42.50 -29.58
C ARG A 932 1.85 43.35 -29.60
N GLY A 933 2.35 43.69 -28.41
CA GLY A 933 3.56 44.51 -28.30
C GLY A 933 3.34 45.89 -28.92
N SER A 934 4.29 46.35 -29.74
CA SER A 934 4.20 47.65 -30.44
C SER A 934 3.62 47.55 -31.86
N ARG A 935 2.89 46.47 -32.18
CA ARG A 935 2.29 46.29 -33.51
C ARG A 935 1.00 47.11 -33.59
N PRO A 936 0.81 47.97 -34.62
CA PRO A 936 -0.40 48.77 -34.74
C PRO A 936 -1.66 47.90 -34.91
N MET A 937 -2.78 48.35 -34.35
CA MET A 937 -4.08 47.70 -34.54
C MET A 937 -4.47 47.71 -36.01
N LEU A 938 -5.01 46.59 -36.52
CA LEU A 938 -5.42 46.42 -37.91
C LEU A 938 -4.30 46.74 -38.93
N ALA A 939 -3.04 46.47 -38.56
CA ALA A 939 -1.87 46.75 -39.40
C ALA A 939 -1.81 45.92 -40.71
N GLU A 940 -2.57 44.83 -40.80
CA GLU A 940 -2.72 44.02 -42.00
C GLU A 940 -4.10 43.35 -42.02
N SER A 941 -4.55 42.93 -43.20
CA SER A 941 -5.57 41.86 -43.30
C SER A 941 -5.00 40.55 -42.79
N GLY A 942 -5.89 39.62 -42.45
CA GLY A 942 -5.49 38.27 -42.08
C GLY A 942 -6.69 37.41 -41.70
N THR A 943 -6.46 36.11 -41.58
CA THR A 943 -7.51 35.14 -41.25
C THR A 943 -7.14 34.44 -39.94
N LEU A 944 -7.94 34.63 -38.90
CA LEU A 944 -7.86 33.84 -37.67
C LEU A 944 -8.84 32.67 -37.80
N SER A 945 -8.40 31.44 -37.55
CA SER A 945 -9.28 30.27 -37.54
C SER A 945 -9.03 29.41 -36.33
N TRP A 946 -10.07 28.69 -35.88
CA TRP A 946 -9.93 27.70 -34.81
C TRP A 946 -10.95 26.58 -34.91
N VAL A 947 -10.59 25.45 -34.31
CA VAL A 947 -11.42 24.25 -34.21
C VAL A 947 -11.59 23.93 -32.71
N PRO A 948 -12.82 23.77 -32.21
CA PRO A 948 -13.07 23.32 -30.83
C PRO A 948 -12.78 21.82 -30.68
N ASN A 949 -12.54 21.36 -29.46
CA ASN A 949 -12.79 19.97 -29.12
C ASN A 949 -14.30 19.75 -28.98
N ILE A 950 -14.79 18.60 -29.46
CA ILE A 950 -16.16 18.16 -29.19
C ILE A 950 -16.10 17.10 -28.08
N ILE A 951 -16.66 17.40 -26.91
CA ILE A 951 -16.63 16.50 -25.74
C ILE A 951 -17.57 15.30 -25.93
N ASN A 952 -17.35 14.24 -25.15
CA ASN A 952 -18.31 13.13 -25.07
C ASN A 952 -19.62 13.62 -24.43
N THR A 953 -20.71 13.02 -24.87
CA THR A 953 -22.09 13.25 -24.43
C THR A 953 -22.79 11.90 -24.31
N VAL A 954 -24.00 11.90 -23.74
CA VAL A 954 -24.86 10.70 -23.67
C VAL A 954 -25.31 10.18 -25.05
N GLU A 955 -25.11 10.95 -26.12
CA GLU A 955 -25.40 10.54 -27.50
C GLU A 955 -24.27 9.73 -28.14
N ASP A 956 -23.05 9.82 -27.58
CA ASP A 956 -21.87 9.16 -28.11
C ASP A 956 -21.87 7.66 -27.78
N LYS A 957 -21.55 6.83 -28.79
CA LYS A 957 -21.45 5.37 -28.65
C LYS A 957 -20.28 4.85 -29.46
N PHE A 958 -19.46 4.03 -28.82
CA PHE A 958 -18.33 3.37 -29.47
C PHE A 958 -18.54 1.87 -29.47
N GLU A 959 -18.26 1.19 -30.57
CA GLU A 959 -18.42 -0.25 -30.70
C GLU A 959 -17.11 -0.93 -31.10
N PHE A 960 -16.89 -2.13 -30.56
CA PHE A 960 -15.78 -2.98 -30.98
C PHE A 960 -16.19 -4.45 -30.96
N GLN A 961 -15.46 -5.26 -31.73
CA GLN A 961 -15.68 -6.69 -31.86
C GLN A 961 -14.57 -7.44 -31.12
N ALA A 962 -14.92 -8.19 -30.09
CA ALA A 962 -13.96 -9.07 -29.44
C ALA A 962 -13.56 -10.22 -30.39
N PRO A 963 -12.28 -10.64 -30.39
CA PRO A 963 -11.86 -11.84 -31.10
C PRO A 963 -12.55 -13.09 -30.53
N ALA A 964 -12.83 -14.08 -31.37
CA ALA A 964 -13.42 -15.34 -30.91
C ALA A 964 -12.35 -16.39 -30.63
N VAL A 965 -12.54 -17.18 -29.56
CA VAL A 965 -11.78 -18.42 -29.38
C VAL A 965 -12.36 -19.50 -30.29
N ILE A 966 -11.60 -19.90 -31.31
CA ILE A 966 -12.06 -20.95 -32.23
C ILE A 966 -11.69 -22.30 -31.63
N GLN A 967 -12.69 -23.13 -31.35
CA GLN A 967 -12.50 -24.52 -30.93
C GLN A 967 -13.22 -25.48 -31.87
N SER A 968 -12.50 -26.46 -32.45
CA SER A 968 -13.15 -27.51 -33.24
C SER A 968 -12.39 -28.84 -33.26
N ALA A 969 -13.14 -29.94 -33.34
CA ALA A 969 -12.58 -31.28 -33.49
C ALA A 969 -11.79 -31.47 -34.80
N GLU A 970 -12.11 -30.70 -35.85
CA GLU A 970 -11.37 -30.75 -37.11
C GLU A 970 -10.00 -30.09 -36.98
N LEU A 971 -9.91 -28.94 -36.29
CA LEU A 971 -8.64 -28.32 -35.94
C LEU A 971 -7.80 -29.25 -35.05
N GLU A 972 -8.42 -29.95 -34.11
CA GLU A 972 -7.71 -30.89 -33.23
C GLU A 972 -7.05 -32.03 -34.03
N LYS A 973 -7.74 -32.55 -35.04
CA LYS A 973 -7.19 -33.56 -35.97
C LYS A 973 -6.07 -33.00 -36.86
N GLN A 974 -6.14 -31.73 -37.25
CA GLN A 974 -5.09 -31.07 -38.04
C GLN A 974 -3.84 -30.79 -37.19
N ASP A 975 -4.04 -30.37 -35.94
CA ASP A 975 -2.99 -30.01 -34.99
C ASP A 975 -2.11 -31.23 -34.59
N VAL A 976 -2.55 -32.47 -34.88
CA VAL A 976 -1.69 -33.67 -34.81
C VAL A 976 -0.35 -33.46 -35.53
N GLU A 977 -0.34 -32.73 -36.66
CA GLU A 977 0.88 -32.46 -37.42
C GLU A 977 1.89 -31.55 -36.70
N LYS A 978 1.49 -30.91 -35.60
CA LYS A 978 2.41 -30.11 -34.75
C LYS A 978 3.06 -30.89 -33.62
N ILE A 979 2.59 -32.11 -33.32
CA ILE A 979 3.22 -32.96 -32.30
C ILE A 979 4.69 -33.16 -32.64
N ASN A 980 5.58 -32.75 -31.73
CA ASN A 980 7.02 -32.88 -31.91
C ASN A 980 7.68 -33.31 -30.61
N VAL A 981 9.00 -33.46 -30.63
CA VAL A 981 9.84 -33.84 -29.49
C VAL A 981 11.01 -32.89 -29.38
N PHE A 982 11.36 -32.46 -28.17
CA PHE A 982 12.48 -31.55 -27.92
C PHE A 982 13.26 -31.93 -26.63
N PRO A 983 14.57 -31.64 -26.54
CA PRO A 983 15.42 -31.27 -27.67
C PRO A 983 15.52 -32.43 -28.67
N ASN A 984 15.56 -32.11 -29.96
CA ASN A 984 15.73 -33.07 -31.03
C ASN A 984 16.58 -32.43 -32.15
N PRO A 985 17.87 -32.77 -32.25
CA PRO A 985 18.53 -33.86 -31.54
C PRO A 985 18.72 -33.58 -30.04
N TYR A 986 18.59 -34.61 -29.22
CA TYR A 986 19.13 -34.59 -27.87
C TYR A 986 20.64 -34.78 -27.98
N TYR A 987 21.43 -33.81 -27.51
CA TYR A 987 22.88 -33.84 -27.66
C TYR A 987 23.59 -33.69 -26.31
N ALA A 988 23.97 -34.83 -25.74
CA ALA A 988 24.62 -35.00 -24.43
C ALA A 988 23.79 -34.57 -23.22
N PHE A 989 23.16 -33.39 -23.26
CA PHE A 989 22.38 -32.82 -22.17
C PHE A 989 21.15 -32.04 -22.70
N ASN A 990 20.18 -31.83 -21.81
CA ASN A 990 19.08 -30.90 -21.99
C ASN A 990 19.18 -29.81 -20.90
N PRO A 991 19.14 -28.50 -21.22
CA PRO A 991 19.27 -27.43 -20.23
C PRO A 991 18.26 -27.50 -19.06
N ASN A 992 17.11 -28.16 -19.27
CA ASN A 992 16.07 -28.31 -18.26
C ASN A 992 16.26 -29.57 -17.37
N GLU A 993 17.41 -30.24 -17.44
CA GLU A 993 17.74 -31.39 -16.61
C GLU A 993 18.16 -30.94 -15.20
N PRO A 994 17.54 -31.49 -14.13
CA PRO A 994 17.86 -31.07 -12.77
C PRO A 994 19.26 -31.51 -12.33
N ASN A 995 19.79 -32.58 -12.95
CA ASN A 995 21.15 -33.08 -12.72
C ASN A 995 21.59 -33.99 -13.88
N ARG A 996 22.86 -34.40 -13.88
CA ARG A 996 23.48 -35.24 -14.93
C ARG A 996 22.91 -36.67 -15.11
N PHE A 997 22.06 -37.13 -14.19
CA PHE A 997 21.48 -38.47 -14.19
C PHE A 997 20.04 -38.49 -14.72
N ASP A 998 19.31 -37.39 -14.59
CA ASP A 998 17.91 -37.26 -14.98
C ASP A 998 17.77 -36.71 -16.40
N ARG A 999 18.11 -37.56 -17.38
CA ARG A 999 18.06 -37.20 -18.79
C ARG A 999 16.67 -37.33 -19.37
N PHE A 1000 16.21 -36.35 -20.14
CA PHE A 1000 14.90 -36.47 -20.79
C PHE A 1000 14.75 -35.67 -22.07
N VAL A 1001 13.85 -36.16 -22.93
CA VAL A 1001 13.20 -35.39 -24.00
C VAL A 1001 11.71 -35.25 -23.71
N THR A 1002 11.09 -34.21 -24.26
CA THR A 1002 9.69 -33.88 -24.04
C THR A 1002 8.95 -33.92 -25.36
N PHE A 1003 7.92 -34.77 -25.46
CA PHE A 1003 6.91 -34.67 -26.51
C PHE A 1003 5.97 -33.52 -26.21
N ASN A 1004 5.59 -32.73 -27.22
CA ASN A 1004 4.76 -31.54 -27.06
C ASN A 1004 3.54 -31.54 -27.99
N HIS A 1005 2.63 -30.59 -27.72
CA HIS A 1005 1.38 -30.41 -28.44
C HIS A 1005 0.50 -31.67 -28.49
N LEU A 1006 0.60 -32.51 -27.46
CA LEU A 1006 -0.16 -33.75 -27.35
C LEU A 1006 -1.61 -33.45 -26.93
N PRO A 1007 -2.62 -34.16 -27.48
CA PRO A 1007 -3.97 -34.11 -26.95
C PRO A 1007 -4.05 -34.79 -25.56
N LYS A 1008 -5.22 -34.73 -24.93
CA LYS A 1008 -5.45 -35.24 -23.56
C LYS A 1008 -4.98 -36.68 -23.39
N LYS A 1009 -5.36 -37.56 -24.32
CA LYS A 1009 -5.07 -38.99 -24.28
C LYS A 1009 -4.16 -39.44 -25.43
N VAL A 1010 -2.97 -39.94 -25.09
CA VAL A 1010 -2.03 -40.51 -26.07
C VAL A 1010 -1.32 -41.75 -25.55
N LYS A 1011 -0.92 -42.61 -26.49
CA LYS A 1011 -0.01 -43.74 -26.26
C LYS A 1011 1.18 -43.63 -27.20
N ILE A 1012 2.39 -43.49 -26.67
CA ILE A 1012 3.62 -43.37 -27.46
C ILE A 1012 4.42 -44.67 -27.34
N ARG A 1013 4.63 -45.36 -28.45
CA ARG A 1013 5.53 -46.51 -28.54
C ARG A 1013 6.82 -46.12 -29.26
N ILE A 1014 7.95 -46.27 -28.60
CA ILE A 1014 9.26 -45.85 -29.10
C ILE A 1014 10.02 -47.07 -29.60
N PHE A 1015 10.48 -47.03 -30.85
CA PHE A 1015 11.22 -48.10 -31.51
C PHE A 1015 12.62 -47.65 -31.91
N ASN A 1016 13.59 -48.56 -31.92
CA ASN A 1016 14.91 -48.30 -32.52
C ASN A 1016 14.88 -48.50 -34.05
N LEU A 1017 16.01 -48.27 -34.74
CA LEU A 1017 16.16 -48.47 -36.19
C LEU A 1017 15.85 -49.89 -36.68
N ALA A 1018 15.97 -50.91 -35.82
CA ALA A 1018 15.66 -52.29 -36.15
C ALA A 1018 14.17 -52.65 -35.95
N GLY A 1019 13.34 -51.71 -35.48
CA GLY A 1019 11.93 -51.92 -35.18
C GLY A 1019 11.67 -52.62 -33.84
N THR A 1020 12.68 -52.75 -32.97
CA THR A 1020 12.49 -53.27 -31.60
C THR A 1020 11.82 -52.22 -30.73
N LEU A 1021 10.79 -52.60 -29.98
CA LEU A 1021 10.16 -51.74 -28.98
C LEU A 1021 11.15 -51.45 -27.85
N VAL A 1022 11.34 -50.17 -27.55
CA VAL A 1022 12.27 -49.66 -26.53
C VAL A 1022 11.51 -49.23 -25.29
N ARG A 1023 10.42 -48.48 -25.46
CA ARG A 1023 9.62 -47.92 -24.37
C ARG A 1023 8.18 -47.68 -24.81
N THR A 1024 7.24 -47.90 -23.91
CA THR A 1024 5.85 -47.45 -24.03
C THR A 1024 5.58 -46.35 -23.00
N LEU A 1025 4.97 -45.24 -23.43
CA LEU A 1025 4.54 -44.13 -22.58
C LEU A 1025 3.04 -43.90 -22.79
N GLU A 1026 2.33 -43.61 -21.72
CA GLU A 1026 0.90 -43.31 -21.75
C GLU A 1026 0.64 -41.99 -21.02
N LYS A 1027 -0.32 -41.24 -21.54
CA LYS A 1027 -0.76 -39.97 -20.96
C LYS A 1027 -2.27 -39.86 -21.09
N ASP A 1028 -2.91 -39.50 -19.98
CA ASP A 1028 -4.35 -39.23 -19.89
C ASP A 1028 -4.56 -38.08 -18.90
N ASN A 1029 -4.13 -36.89 -19.30
CA ASN A 1029 -4.21 -35.67 -18.50
C ASN A 1029 -4.23 -34.43 -19.42
N ASP A 1030 -4.54 -33.26 -18.86
CA ASP A 1030 -4.74 -32.04 -19.65
C ASP A 1030 -3.45 -31.31 -20.08
N SER A 1031 -2.27 -31.82 -19.70
CA SER A 1031 -0.98 -31.28 -20.18
C SER A 1031 -0.84 -31.47 -21.69
N GLN A 1032 -0.07 -30.62 -22.37
CA GLN A 1032 0.34 -30.87 -23.76
C GLN A 1032 1.69 -31.58 -23.85
N PHE A 1033 2.31 -31.90 -22.71
CA PHE A 1033 3.67 -32.41 -22.62
C PHE A 1033 3.72 -33.84 -22.05
N LEU A 1034 4.66 -34.65 -22.55
CA LEU A 1034 5.00 -35.96 -21.99
C LEU A 1034 6.50 -36.18 -22.07
N LYS A 1035 7.15 -36.40 -20.92
CA LYS A 1035 8.60 -36.65 -20.86
C LYS A 1035 8.92 -38.12 -21.11
N TRP A 1036 9.97 -38.37 -21.89
CA TRP A 1036 10.68 -39.64 -21.96
C TRP A 1036 12.03 -39.49 -21.28
N ASP A 1037 12.25 -40.26 -20.21
CA ASP A 1037 13.47 -40.32 -19.40
C ASP A 1037 14.69 -40.95 -20.08
N LEU A 1038 14.61 -41.14 -21.41
CA LEU A 1038 15.62 -41.81 -22.24
C LEU A 1038 16.03 -43.20 -21.71
N LYS A 1039 15.11 -43.89 -21.03
CA LYS A 1039 15.28 -45.28 -20.59
C LYS A 1039 14.36 -46.22 -21.37
N ASN A 1040 14.77 -47.48 -21.45
CA ASN A 1040 13.95 -48.54 -22.00
C ASN A 1040 12.92 -49.06 -20.97
N GLU A 1041 12.11 -50.06 -21.32
CA GLU A 1041 11.12 -50.66 -20.39
C GLU A 1041 11.75 -51.30 -19.14
N SER A 1042 13.02 -51.72 -19.22
CA SER A 1042 13.78 -52.25 -18.07
C SER A 1042 14.45 -51.17 -17.23
N GLY A 1043 14.21 -49.89 -17.51
CA GLY A 1043 14.81 -48.77 -16.77
C GLY A 1043 16.28 -48.50 -17.11
N LEU A 1044 16.82 -49.11 -18.16
CA LEU A 1044 18.20 -48.91 -18.61
C LEU A 1044 18.28 -47.76 -19.63
N PRO A 1045 19.32 -46.89 -19.55
CA PRO A 1045 19.52 -45.84 -20.54
C PRO A 1045 19.63 -46.37 -21.97
N VAL A 1046 19.02 -45.67 -22.93
CA VAL A 1046 19.08 -46.05 -24.34
C VAL A 1046 20.39 -45.59 -24.99
N ALA A 1047 20.86 -46.33 -26.00
CA ALA A 1047 22.10 -45.99 -26.72
C ALA A 1047 21.93 -44.73 -27.60
N SER A 1048 23.04 -44.10 -27.99
CA SER A 1048 23.03 -43.07 -29.02
C SER A 1048 22.52 -43.64 -30.35
N GLY A 1049 21.58 -42.96 -31.01
CA GLY A 1049 20.99 -43.43 -32.25
C GLY A 1049 19.69 -42.72 -32.64
N ILE A 1050 19.09 -43.18 -33.74
CA ILE A 1050 17.77 -42.73 -34.21
C ILE A 1050 16.69 -43.66 -33.65
N TYR A 1051 15.62 -43.06 -33.14
CA TYR A 1051 14.42 -43.73 -32.65
C TYR A 1051 13.18 -43.20 -33.38
N PHE A 1052 12.13 -44.02 -33.44
CA PHE A 1052 10.82 -43.68 -33.99
C PHE A 1052 9.78 -43.78 -32.89
N ALA A 1053 9.14 -42.67 -32.55
CA ALA A 1053 8.03 -42.62 -31.61
C ALA A 1053 6.71 -42.67 -32.39
N HIS A 1054 5.99 -43.79 -32.29
CA HIS A 1054 4.65 -43.96 -32.81
C HIS A 1054 3.65 -43.45 -31.76
N VAL A 1055 3.07 -42.28 -32.02
CA VAL A 1055 2.09 -41.60 -31.17
C VAL A 1055 0.69 -41.99 -31.64
N GLU A 1056 -0.05 -42.73 -30.83
CA GLU A 1056 -1.45 -43.10 -31.03
C GLU A 1056 -2.36 -42.16 -30.23
N MET A 1057 -3.35 -41.59 -30.90
CA MET A 1057 -4.35 -40.68 -30.33
C MET A 1057 -5.72 -41.32 -30.50
N PRO A 1058 -6.14 -42.19 -29.55
CA PRO A 1058 -7.32 -43.03 -29.71
C PRO A 1058 -8.60 -42.21 -29.92
N ASP A 1059 -8.76 -41.11 -29.17
CA ASP A 1059 -9.95 -40.27 -29.21
C ASP A 1059 -10.09 -39.53 -30.56
N LEU A 1060 -8.96 -39.22 -31.21
CA LEU A 1060 -8.93 -38.58 -32.53
C LEU A 1060 -8.93 -39.57 -33.69
N GLN A 1061 -8.78 -40.87 -33.40
CA GLN A 1061 -8.56 -41.93 -34.40
C GLN A 1061 -7.41 -41.61 -35.38
N LYS A 1062 -6.32 -41.04 -34.85
CA LYS A 1062 -5.13 -40.63 -35.61
C LYS A 1062 -3.86 -41.24 -35.02
N THR A 1063 -2.85 -41.38 -35.84
CA THR A 1063 -1.50 -41.79 -35.43
C THR A 1063 -0.46 -40.90 -36.09
N LYS A 1064 0.66 -40.66 -35.41
CA LYS A 1064 1.80 -39.93 -35.98
C LYS A 1064 3.12 -40.62 -35.62
N VAL A 1065 4.08 -40.59 -36.54
CA VAL A 1065 5.46 -41.03 -36.27
C VAL A 1065 6.36 -39.82 -36.13
N VAL A 1066 7.02 -39.69 -34.99
CA VAL A 1066 8.04 -38.66 -34.72
C VAL A 1066 9.43 -39.31 -34.72
N LYS A 1067 10.39 -38.73 -35.43
CA LYS A 1067 11.78 -39.19 -35.44
C LYS A 1067 12.53 -38.51 -34.30
N VAL A 1068 13.21 -39.26 -33.46
CA VAL A 1068 13.98 -38.76 -32.31
C VAL A 1068 15.46 -39.13 -32.52
N PHE A 1069 16.37 -38.17 -32.45
CA PHE A 1069 17.81 -38.45 -32.47
C PHE A 1069 18.42 -38.21 -31.09
N ILE A 1070 19.07 -39.24 -30.55
CA ILE A 1070 19.69 -39.20 -29.22
C ILE A 1070 21.19 -39.38 -29.36
N VAL A 1071 21.97 -38.47 -28.79
CA VAL A 1071 23.41 -38.63 -28.57
C VAL A 1071 23.63 -38.59 -27.06
N GLN A 1072 23.88 -39.74 -26.45
CA GLN A 1072 24.20 -39.83 -25.03
C GLN A 1072 25.60 -39.28 -24.75
N ALA A 1073 25.75 -38.58 -23.63
CA ALA A 1073 27.08 -38.24 -23.12
C ALA A 1073 27.85 -39.51 -22.73
N GLN A 1074 29.15 -39.53 -23.00
CA GLN A 1074 30.05 -40.62 -22.59
C GLN A 1074 30.00 -40.76 -21.06
N GLN A 1075 29.56 -41.92 -20.56
CA GLN A 1075 29.61 -42.22 -19.15
C GLN A 1075 31.06 -42.55 -18.78
N ILE A 1076 31.75 -41.60 -18.15
CA ILE A 1076 33.03 -41.84 -17.50
C ILE A 1076 32.71 -42.14 -16.03
N LEU A 1077 33.03 -43.36 -15.58
CA LEU A 1077 33.00 -43.70 -14.16
C LEU A 1077 34.09 -42.87 -13.47
N GLU A 1078 33.70 -41.85 -12.71
CA GLU A 1078 34.58 -41.25 -11.71
C GLU A 1078 34.66 -42.25 -10.54
N PHE A 1079 35.87 -42.77 -10.30
CA PHE A 1079 36.31 -43.68 -9.23
C PHE A 1079 36.15 -45.19 -9.50
N PHE A 1080 37.32 -45.82 -9.71
CA PHE A 1080 37.63 -47.19 -9.26
C PHE A 1080 38.38 -47.10 -7.93
#